data_AF-A0A3M8SUY5-F1
#
_entry.id   AF-A0A3M8SUY5-F1
#
_cell.length_a   1.000
_cell.length_b   1.000
_cell.length_c   1.000
_cell.angle_alpha   90.00
_cell.angle_beta   90.00
_cell.angle_gamma   90.00
#
_symmetry.space_group_name_H-M   'P 1'
#
loop_
_entity.id
_entity.type
_entity.pdbx_description
1 polymer ?
#
loop_
_entity_poly.entity_id
_entity_poly.type
_entity_poly.pdbx_seq_one_letter_code
_entity_poly.pdbx_strand_id
1 'polypeptide(L)'
;MSVATARSRKLPKVFLSLLLPSVGLAAIGSANATTFYVRADGGDANQCTGRSDAAYSGSGTAQACAWKNPNIALPSSGSARIAGGDTLMIGAGSYQVGSGGYMQPIPSGTSSVRTRILGKPGTAPKLIGVAGTHRVLNLDGSSNVEVGNLEVTDNSDCVYNHSNSAAACSSSMPWARVGLYARASSNVWLHDVNIHGLAARGMNAGGLNNWTMERIKLNKNGSAGWDGNVGTGGSNSGNITIRNIEIAWNGCGERVATGEPWACWAQTTGGYGDGVGTTDTGGKWLIEDAFIHHNTSDGLDLRYMDGADGTQVTLRRIYSVANAGNQVKVKGNALIENSVMVGHCTYFRGKDFMATADLCRAYGSTLLLILTGNDTVTVRHNTISGEGDAQIAYGEGASSDKVNVQNNLVVGFPYYANTSTQTLFSGGSAPAAKSFSGNMGWKVRTCQTGTTCTQDPKLTNMTLAAFDAEPLTGSPLIDKAPMISGVSTDFVLQPRPSGSANDVGAYEMQSGSTVPNPDPTPDPTPTCTRAAPTLTLTGPISAVAAGSRNNYPITVKNNDSSACSNTTFSVARSVKTGWTGDLSTSTIALAPGATGSATLSVTSATDALAGTYSVGVGVGSGVGAIHTRNAAIIYTVSPAISTGLTETVYASKTSYKAGETVSLAARVLKNGVAVKGATVSFTALKPNGINKVILSGTTDASGYARVSFVSGSGPSSIGTYKLTAVATSGSLTTQATTTFSVYK
;
A
#
# COMPACT_ATOMS: atom_id res chain seq x y z
N MET A 1 19.11 -68.08 32.67
CA MET A 1 18.17 -68.31 33.79
C MET A 1 17.09 -67.23 33.66
N SER A 2 15.78 -67.44 33.52
CA SER A 2 14.91 -68.60 33.66
C SER A 2 13.71 -68.45 32.69
N VAL A 3 13.00 -69.55 32.44
CA VAL A 3 11.94 -69.78 31.44
C VAL A 3 10.56 -69.84 32.13
N ALA A 4 9.48 -69.59 31.36
CA ALA A 4 8.10 -70.14 31.49
C ALA A 4 7.15 -69.45 32.52
N THR A 5 5.81 -69.35 32.36
CA THR A 5 4.82 -70.03 31.50
C THR A 5 3.44 -69.30 31.52
N ALA A 6 2.57 -69.71 30.59
CA ALA A 6 1.23 -69.23 30.21
C ALA A 6 0.04 -69.49 31.17
N ARG A 7 -1.11 -68.80 30.92
CA ARG A 7 -2.50 -69.35 30.83
C ARG A 7 -3.49 -68.25 30.39
N SER A 8 -4.04 -68.31 29.17
CA SER A 8 -5.34 -68.91 28.78
C SER A 8 -6.61 -68.17 29.28
N ARG A 9 -7.40 -67.60 28.35
CA ARG A 9 -8.88 -67.68 28.36
C ARG A 9 -9.44 -67.48 26.94
N LYS A 10 -10.45 -68.30 26.62
CA LYS A 10 -11.03 -68.60 25.31
C LYS A 10 -12.04 -67.55 24.83
N LEU A 11 -12.18 -67.47 23.50
CA LEU A 11 -13.21 -66.76 22.71
C LEU A 11 -14.65 -67.22 23.01
N PRO A 12 -15.64 -66.44 22.54
CA PRO A 12 -16.75 -66.99 21.77
C PRO A 12 -16.78 -66.48 20.31
N LYS A 13 -17.31 -67.35 19.45
CA LYS A 13 -17.48 -67.25 18.00
C LYS A 13 -18.59 -66.26 17.63
N VAL A 14 -18.41 -65.42 16.61
CA VAL A 14 -19.50 -64.93 15.75
C VAL A 14 -19.01 -64.72 14.31
N PHE A 15 -19.65 -65.48 13.42
CA PHE A 15 -19.92 -65.31 11.98
C PHE A 15 -18.96 -64.53 11.06
N LEU A 16 -18.46 -65.32 10.10
CA LEU A 16 -17.80 -64.96 8.86
C LEU A 16 -18.84 -64.40 7.85
N SER A 17 -18.74 -63.12 7.49
CA SER A 17 -19.32 -62.58 6.26
C SER A 17 -18.19 -62.17 5.31
N LEU A 18 -18.13 -62.85 4.16
CA LEU A 18 -17.32 -62.42 3.03
C LEU A 18 -17.84 -61.06 2.54
N LEU A 19 -17.00 -60.04 2.62
CA LEU A 19 -17.09 -58.84 1.79
C LEU A 19 -15.67 -58.58 1.26
N LEU A 20 -15.49 -58.85 -0.03
CA LEU A 20 -14.33 -58.41 -0.79
C LEU A 20 -14.15 -56.90 -0.59
N PRO A 21 -12.97 -56.40 -0.19
CA PRO A 21 -12.66 -55.01 -0.44
C PRO A 21 -12.44 -54.87 -1.93
N SER A 22 -13.43 -54.29 -2.61
CA SER A 22 -13.27 -53.71 -3.93
C SER A 22 -12.05 -52.79 -3.86
N VAL A 23 -10.94 -53.21 -4.47
CA VAL A 23 -9.84 -52.32 -4.82
C VAL A 23 -10.40 -51.43 -5.92
N GLY A 24 -11.14 -50.41 -5.50
CA GLY A 24 -11.38 -49.24 -6.32
C GLY A 24 -10.04 -48.57 -6.47
N LEU A 25 -9.39 -48.77 -7.61
CA LEU A 25 -8.51 -47.76 -8.19
C LEU A 25 -9.35 -46.49 -8.27
N ALA A 26 -9.34 -45.69 -7.20
CA ALA A 26 -9.70 -44.30 -7.30
C ALA A 26 -8.68 -43.73 -8.28
N ALA A 27 -9.13 -43.49 -9.51
CA ALA A 27 -8.42 -42.61 -10.42
C ALA A 27 -8.05 -41.37 -9.60
N ILE A 28 -6.75 -41.17 -9.39
CA ILE A 28 -6.21 -39.92 -8.86
C ILE A 28 -6.44 -38.92 -9.98
N GLY A 29 -7.69 -38.48 -10.13
CA GLY A 29 -8.05 -37.39 -10.99
C GLY A 29 -7.24 -36.22 -10.49
N SER A 30 -6.37 -35.70 -11.35
CA SER A 30 -5.68 -34.44 -11.16
C SER A 30 -6.76 -33.41 -10.83
N ALA A 31 -6.95 -33.09 -9.55
CA ALA A 31 -7.86 -32.02 -9.16
C ALA A 31 -7.32 -30.76 -9.81
N ASN A 32 -8.02 -30.26 -10.84
CA ASN A 32 -7.62 -29.05 -11.54
C ASN A 32 -7.58 -27.92 -10.52
N ALA A 33 -6.42 -27.25 -10.44
CA ALA A 33 -6.25 -26.02 -9.67
C ALA A 33 -7.40 -25.06 -9.99
N THR A 34 -8.17 -24.66 -8.98
CA THR A 34 -9.30 -23.75 -9.16
C THR A 34 -8.84 -22.31 -8.97
N THR A 35 -9.35 -21.41 -9.80
CA THR A 35 -9.18 -19.97 -9.60
C THR A 35 -10.37 -19.38 -8.86
N PHE A 36 -10.08 -18.66 -7.79
CA PHE A 36 -11.03 -17.88 -7.01
C PHE A 36 -10.73 -16.39 -7.15
N TYR A 37 -11.76 -15.57 -6.97
CA TYR A 37 -11.69 -14.13 -7.21
C TYR A 37 -12.12 -13.34 -5.98
N VAL A 38 -11.42 -12.23 -5.75
CA VAL A 38 -11.75 -11.22 -4.74
C VAL A 38 -11.94 -9.87 -5.42
N ARG A 39 -13.02 -9.15 -5.08
CA ARG A 39 -13.34 -7.82 -5.59
C ARG A 39 -13.99 -6.97 -4.51
N ALA A 40 -13.81 -5.66 -4.53
CA ALA A 40 -14.47 -4.76 -3.56
C ALA A 40 -16.01 -4.78 -3.64
N ASP A 41 -16.58 -5.12 -4.81
CA ASP A 41 -18.02 -5.25 -5.08
C ASP A 41 -18.52 -6.72 -4.99
N GLY A 42 -17.70 -7.62 -4.42
CA GLY A 42 -18.06 -9.01 -4.18
C GLY A 42 -19.04 -9.22 -3.02
N GLY A 43 -19.37 -10.48 -2.73
CA GLY A 43 -20.22 -10.89 -1.60
C GLY A 43 -19.44 -11.56 -0.47
N ASP A 44 -20.09 -11.84 0.64
CA ASP A 44 -19.53 -12.71 1.68
C ASP A 44 -19.56 -14.21 1.30
N ALA A 45 -19.12 -15.08 2.21
CA ALA A 45 -19.06 -16.53 1.99
C ALA A 45 -20.43 -17.19 1.76
N ASN A 46 -21.52 -16.62 2.27
CA ASN A 46 -22.87 -17.15 2.07
C ASN A 46 -23.45 -16.67 0.74
N GLN A 47 -23.08 -15.45 0.33
CA GLN A 47 -23.54 -14.80 -0.88
C GLN A 47 -22.83 -15.31 -2.13
N CYS A 48 -21.50 -15.47 -2.08
CA CYS A 48 -20.67 -15.76 -3.25
C CYS A 48 -19.82 -17.02 -3.09
N THR A 49 -19.69 -17.76 -4.19
CA THR A 49 -18.82 -18.95 -4.28
C THR A 49 -17.34 -18.63 -4.45
N GLY A 50 -17.00 -17.39 -4.85
CA GLY A 50 -15.66 -16.97 -5.20
C GLY A 50 -15.20 -17.43 -6.59
N ARG A 51 -16.00 -18.22 -7.33
CA ARG A 51 -15.59 -18.91 -8.57
C ARG A 51 -15.73 -18.09 -9.85
N SER A 52 -16.11 -16.82 -9.75
CA SER A 52 -16.30 -15.94 -10.92
C SER A 52 -15.77 -14.53 -10.61
N ASP A 53 -15.08 -13.91 -11.57
CA ASP A 53 -14.67 -12.49 -11.51
C ASP A 53 -15.88 -11.58 -11.79
N ALA A 54 -16.87 -11.62 -10.91
CA ALA A 54 -18.11 -10.86 -11.02
C ALA A 54 -18.53 -10.26 -9.68
N ALA A 55 -19.17 -9.09 -9.73
CA ALA A 55 -19.78 -8.46 -8.56
C ALA A 55 -20.91 -9.33 -7.99
N TYR A 56 -21.21 -9.16 -6.70
CA TYR A 56 -22.43 -9.72 -6.13
C TYR A 56 -23.64 -8.91 -6.61
N SER A 57 -24.70 -9.59 -7.08
CA SER A 57 -25.90 -8.97 -7.64
C SER A 57 -26.78 -8.24 -6.61
N GLY A 58 -26.46 -8.36 -5.32
CA GLY A 58 -27.24 -7.79 -4.22
C GLY A 58 -28.28 -8.74 -3.62
N SER A 59 -28.50 -9.92 -4.22
CA SER A 59 -29.42 -10.93 -3.69
C SER A 59 -29.00 -12.37 -4.04
N GLY A 60 -29.55 -13.34 -3.30
CA GLY A 60 -29.27 -14.76 -3.48
C GLY A 60 -28.15 -15.29 -2.60
N THR A 61 -28.07 -16.62 -2.51
CA THR A 61 -26.99 -17.34 -1.80
C THR A 61 -26.18 -18.16 -2.81
N ALA A 62 -24.92 -18.43 -2.48
CA ALA A 62 -24.00 -19.22 -3.30
C ALA A 62 -23.97 -18.81 -4.79
N GLN A 63 -24.04 -17.52 -5.06
CA GLN A 63 -24.01 -16.97 -6.42
C GLN A 63 -22.59 -17.12 -7.03
N ALA A 64 -22.52 -17.20 -8.36
CA ALA A 64 -21.27 -17.21 -9.10
C ALA A 64 -20.69 -15.79 -9.18
N CYS A 65 -20.04 -15.37 -8.09
CA CYS A 65 -19.42 -14.05 -7.93
C CYS A 65 -18.17 -14.14 -7.06
N ALA A 66 -17.40 -13.06 -7.05
CA ALA A 66 -16.18 -12.92 -6.28
C ALA A 66 -16.49 -12.70 -4.79
N TRP A 67 -15.54 -13.06 -3.93
CA TRP A 67 -15.60 -12.69 -2.53
C TRP A 67 -15.23 -11.22 -2.33
N LYS A 68 -15.80 -10.57 -1.31
CA LYS A 68 -15.51 -9.16 -1.04
C LYS A 68 -14.17 -8.87 -0.37
N ASN A 69 -13.49 -9.89 0.15
CA ASN A 69 -12.27 -9.75 0.92
C ASN A 69 -11.46 -11.06 0.94
N PRO A 70 -10.12 -11.02 0.91
CA PRO A 70 -9.29 -12.24 0.97
C PRO A 70 -9.43 -13.04 2.27
N ASN A 71 -9.84 -12.43 3.39
CA ASN A 71 -10.16 -13.16 4.62
C ASN A 71 -11.35 -14.12 4.47
N ILE A 72 -12.12 -14.02 3.39
CA ILE A 72 -13.15 -15.01 3.10
C ILE A 72 -12.49 -16.28 2.55
N ALA A 73 -11.49 -16.16 1.68
CA ALA A 73 -10.71 -17.30 1.21
C ALA A 73 -9.93 -17.95 2.36
N LEU A 74 -9.35 -17.12 3.21
CA LEU A 74 -8.45 -17.51 4.30
C LEU A 74 -8.93 -16.93 5.64
N PRO A 75 -10.06 -17.42 6.20
CA PRO A 75 -10.63 -16.87 7.44
C PRO A 75 -9.71 -17.07 8.63
N SER A 76 -9.85 -16.23 9.65
CA SER A 76 -9.07 -16.31 10.89
C SER A 76 -9.37 -17.55 11.75
N SER A 77 -10.49 -18.22 11.47
CA SER A 77 -10.91 -19.46 12.11
C SER A 77 -11.68 -20.36 11.14
N GLY A 78 -11.70 -21.66 11.42
CA GLY A 78 -12.24 -22.67 10.53
C GLY A 78 -11.32 -22.98 9.34
N SER A 79 -11.79 -23.83 8.43
CA SER A 79 -11.02 -24.27 7.27
C SER A 79 -10.84 -23.17 6.22
N ALA A 80 -9.67 -23.14 5.58
CA ALA A 80 -9.45 -22.38 4.35
C ALA A 80 -10.50 -22.78 3.29
N ARG A 81 -10.98 -21.81 2.52
CA ARG A 81 -11.94 -22.03 1.41
C ARG A 81 -11.26 -22.25 0.07
N ILE A 82 -9.94 -22.15 0.02
CA ILE A 82 -9.08 -22.57 -1.09
C ILE A 82 -8.23 -23.76 -0.62
N ALA A 83 -7.84 -24.62 -1.54
CA ALA A 83 -6.98 -25.77 -1.30
C ALA A 83 -5.54 -25.52 -1.79
N GLY A 84 -4.64 -26.43 -1.45
CA GLY A 84 -3.29 -26.46 -2.01
C GLY A 84 -3.31 -26.58 -3.53
N GLY A 85 -2.61 -25.68 -4.23
CA GLY A 85 -2.56 -25.61 -5.69
C GLY A 85 -3.56 -24.64 -6.33
N ASP A 86 -4.54 -24.12 -5.58
CA ASP A 86 -5.50 -23.14 -6.08
C ASP A 86 -4.86 -21.76 -6.30
N THR A 87 -5.55 -20.91 -7.06
CA THR A 87 -5.17 -19.50 -7.27
C THR A 87 -6.24 -18.57 -6.71
N LEU A 88 -5.85 -17.62 -5.86
CA LEU A 88 -6.68 -16.51 -5.43
C LEU A 88 -6.26 -15.23 -6.17
N MET A 89 -7.09 -14.78 -7.11
CA MET A 89 -6.91 -13.53 -7.85
C MET A 89 -7.62 -12.39 -7.10
N ILE A 90 -6.85 -11.40 -6.65
CA ILE A 90 -7.35 -10.25 -5.92
C ILE A 90 -7.40 -9.06 -6.88
N GLY A 91 -8.62 -8.63 -7.22
CA GLY A 91 -8.86 -7.46 -8.05
C GLY A 91 -8.49 -6.16 -7.34
N ALA A 92 -8.27 -5.09 -8.11
CA ALA A 92 -7.92 -3.78 -7.58
C ALA A 92 -8.88 -3.32 -6.48
N GLY A 93 -8.35 -2.70 -5.43
CA GLY A 93 -9.12 -2.23 -4.28
C GLY A 93 -8.32 -2.23 -2.99
N SER A 94 -8.95 -1.77 -1.91
CA SER A 94 -8.40 -1.77 -0.56
C SER A 94 -9.15 -2.76 0.30
N TYR A 95 -8.43 -3.71 0.89
CA TYR A 95 -9.00 -4.83 1.63
C TYR A 95 -8.44 -4.88 3.04
N GLN A 96 -9.30 -4.64 4.03
CA GLN A 96 -8.89 -4.72 5.43
C GLN A 96 -8.65 -6.17 5.86
N VAL A 97 -7.55 -6.40 6.58
CA VAL A 97 -7.11 -7.69 7.12
C VAL A 97 -6.83 -7.56 8.61
N GLY A 98 -7.41 -8.43 9.45
CA GLY A 98 -7.18 -8.41 10.90
C GLY A 98 -8.43 -8.26 11.76
N SER A 99 -9.54 -7.75 11.20
CA SER A 99 -10.82 -7.66 11.92
C SER A 99 -11.36 -9.07 12.20
N GLY A 100 -11.37 -9.47 13.47
CA GLY A 100 -11.72 -10.84 13.88
C GLY A 100 -10.55 -11.84 13.87
N GLY A 101 -9.31 -11.38 13.72
CA GLY A 101 -8.09 -12.19 13.74
C GLY A 101 -7.28 -12.09 12.44
N TYR A 102 -6.04 -12.60 12.46
CA TYR A 102 -5.17 -12.62 11.28
C TYR A 102 -5.62 -13.68 10.28
N MET A 103 -5.27 -13.47 9.01
CA MET A 103 -5.49 -14.43 7.92
C MET A 103 -4.81 -15.76 8.24
N GLN A 104 -5.52 -16.88 8.09
CA GLN A 104 -4.90 -18.21 8.30
C GLN A 104 -3.78 -18.47 7.27
N PRO A 105 -2.88 -19.43 7.54
CA PRO A 105 -1.80 -19.74 6.61
C PRO A 105 -2.30 -20.12 5.22
N ILE A 106 -1.58 -19.68 4.19
CA ILE A 106 -1.87 -20.05 2.81
C ILE A 106 -1.66 -21.57 2.66
N PRO A 107 -2.66 -22.35 2.20
CA PRO A 107 -2.51 -23.79 2.03
C PRO A 107 -1.33 -24.14 1.13
N SER A 108 -0.53 -25.12 1.55
CA SER A 108 0.64 -25.55 0.77
C SER A 108 0.23 -26.18 -0.55
N GLY A 109 0.88 -25.76 -1.64
CA GLY A 109 0.79 -26.46 -2.92
C GLY A 109 1.66 -27.71 -2.94
N THR A 110 1.83 -28.28 -4.13
CA THR A 110 2.85 -29.31 -4.41
C THR A 110 4.03 -28.69 -5.14
N SER A 111 5.16 -29.40 -5.23
CA SER A 111 6.34 -28.95 -5.99
C SER A 111 6.03 -28.64 -7.47
N SER A 112 4.99 -29.28 -8.03
CA SER A 112 4.55 -29.09 -9.42
C SER A 112 3.39 -28.09 -9.59
N VAL A 113 2.63 -27.82 -8.53
CA VAL A 113 1.44 -26.94 -8.56
C VAL A 113 1.44 -26.08 -7.30
N ARG A 114 1.91 -24.84 -7.44
CA ARG A 114 1.93 -23.86 -6.34
C ARG A 114 0.52 -23.36 -6.04
N THR A 115 0.24 -23.13 -4.76
CA THR A 115 -0.87 -22.24 -4.38
C THR A 115 -0.47 -20.80 -4.69
N ARG A 116 -1.35 -20.02 -5.31
CA ARG A 116 -1.02 -18.67 -5.78
C ARG A 116 -1.93 -17.61 -5.17
N ILE A 117 -1.36 -16.56 -4.60
CA ILE A 117 -2.09 -15.38 -4.12
C ILE A 117 -1.61 -14.18 -4.94
N LEU A 118 -2.42 -13.75 -5.91
CA LEU A 118 -1.98 -12.82 -6.93
C LEU A 118 -2.90 -11.60 -7.02
N GLY A 119 -2.31 -10.41 -7.07
CA GLY A 119 -2.98 -9.23 -7.58
C GLY A 119 -2.89 -9.12 -9.10
N LYS A 120 -3.47 -8.07 -9.66
CA LYS A 120 -3.34 -7.74 -11.08
C LYS A 120 -2.17 -6.77 -11.30
N PRO A 121 -1.19 -7.10 -12.17
CA PRO A 121 -0.11 -6.17 -12.52
C PRO A 121 -0.63 -4.79 -12.95
N GLY A 122 0.00 -3.72 -12.49
CA GLY A 122 -0.38 -2.32 -12.77
C GLY A 122 -1.59 -1.80 -11.97
N THR A 123 -2.34 -2.67 -11.29
CA THR A 123 -3.44 -2.30 -10.39
C THR A 123 -3.41 -3.18 -9.14
N ALA A 124 -2.24 -3.24 -8.49
CA ALA A 124 -2.03 -4.07 -7.31
C ALA A 124 -3.07 -3.74 -6.22
N PRO A 125 -3.77 -4.73 -5.67
CA PRO A 125 -4.66 -4.52 -4.55
C PRO A 125 -3.86 -4.18 -3.29
N LYS A 126 -4.44 -3.33 -2.45
CA LYS A 126 -3.90 -2.93 -1.16
C LYS A 126 -4.51 -3.77 -0.06
N LEU A 127 -3.69 -4.58 0.61
CA LEU A 127 -4.05 -5.30 1.82
C LEU A 127 -3.69 -4.43 3.03
N ILE A 128 -4.72 -3.97 3.74
CA ILE A 128 -4.59 -3.03 4.86
C ILE A 128 -4.73 -3.79 6.17
N GLY A 129 -3.63 -3.96 6.89
CA GLY A 129 -3.63 -4.51 8.23
C GLY A 129 -4.37 -3.60 9.22
N VAL A 130 -5.24 -4.16 10.04
CA VAL A 130 -6.03 -3.41 11.05
C VAL A 130 -6.07 -4.14 12.39
N ALA A 131 -6.58 -3.45 13.41
CA ALA A 131 -6.84 -4.00 14.75
C ALA A 131 -5.60 -4.58 15.44
N GLY A 132 -4.41 -4.06 15.12
CA GLY A 132 -3.14 -4.55 15.66
C GLY A 132 -2.82 -5.98 15.23
N THR A 133 -3.37 -6.44 14.10
CA THR A 133 -3.16 -7.80 13.61
C THR A 133 -1.68 -8.12 13.57
N HIS A 134 -1.33 -9.34 14.00
CA HIS A 134 0.07 -9.74 13.99
C HIS A 134 0.60 -9.84 12.56
N ARG A 135 -0.19 -10.34 11.60
CA ARG A 135 0.29 -10.65 10.25
C ARG A 135 -0.82 -10.37 9.23
N VAL A 136 -0.49 -9.69 8.12
CA VAL A 136 -1.43 -9.47 7.01
C VAL A 136 -1.41 -10.66 6.06
N LEU A 137 -0.21 -11.08 5.63
CA LEU A 137 0.04 -12.31 4.89
C LEU A 137 0.65 -13.37 5.82
N ASN A 138 0.18 -14.60 5.71
CA ASN A 138 0.56 -15.69 6.60
C ASN A 138 1.05 -16.90 5.80
N LEU A 139 2.34 -17.20 5.94
CA LEU A 139 3.04 -18.33 5.33
C LEU A 139 3.57 -19.30 6.40
N ASP A 140 3.03 -19.26 7.62
CA ASP A 140 3.37 -20.19 8.69
C ASP A 140 3.07 -21.65 8.28
N GLY A 141 4.10 -22.48 8.16
CA GLY A 141 4.01 -23.88 7.69
C GLY A 141 3.63 -24.01 6.21
N SER A 142 3.56 -22.91 5.46
CA SER A 142 3.11 -22.90 4.07
C SER A 142 4.28 -23.19 3.13
N SER A 143 4.12 -24.10 2.17
CA SER A 143 5.16 -24.46 1.21
C SER A 143 4.63 -24.57 -0.21
N ASN A 144 5.49 -24.41 -1.21
CA ASN A 144 5.10 -24.38 -2.63
C ASN A 144 4.06 -23.28 -2.89
N VAL A 145 4.39 -22.04 -2.54
CA VAL A 145 3.49 -20.88 -2.64
C VAL A 145 4.09 -19.82 -3.56
N GLU A 146 3.23 -19.16 -4.31
CA GLU A 146 3.54 -17.96 -5.09
C GLU A 146 2.69 -16.80 -4.55
N VAL A 147 3.32 -15.68 -4.26
CA VAL A 147 2.63 -14.43 -3.87
C VAL A 147 3.17 -13.30 -4.70
N GLY A 148 2.29 -12.54 -5.35
CA GLY A 148 2.78 -11.40 -6.10
C GLY A 148 1.76 -10.38 -6.56
N ASN A 149 2.27 -9.24 -7.02
CA ASN A 149 1.49 -8.09 -7.46
C ASN A 149 0.60 -7.51 -6.35
N LEU A 150 1.12 -7.36 -5.13
CA LEU A 150 0.36 -6.88 -3.96
C LEU A 150 1.01 -5.65 -3.33
N GLU A 151 0.18 -4.77 -2.76
CA GLU A 151 0.60 -3.75 -1.80
C GLU A 151 0.13 -4.16 -0.40
N VAL A 152 1.02 -4.14 0.58
CA VAL A 152 0.75 -4.53 1.97
C VAL A 152 1.17 -3.37 2.87
N THR A 153 0.21 -2.83 3.61
CA THR A 153 0.41 -1.71 4.52
C THR A 153 -0.55 -1.82 5.69
N ASP A 154 -0.46 -0.96 6.70
CA ASP A 154 -1.54 -0.77 7.65
C ASP A 154 -2.28 0.56 7.46
N ASN A 155 -1.77 1.46 6.61
CA ASN A 155 -2.36 2.76 6.34
C ASN A 155 -2.58 3.59 7.63
N SER A 156 -1.63 3.47 8.56
CA SER A 156 -1.53 4.29 9.78
C SER A 156 -0.18 5.00 9.83
N ASP A 157 -0.20 6.21 10.40
CA ASP A 157 1.03 6.92 10.71
C ASP A 157 1.81 6.23 11.85
N CYS A 158 1.12 5.53 12.75
CA CYS A 158 1.68 5.13 14.04
C CYS A 158 2.78 4.07 13.95
N VAL A 159 3.63 4.05 14.98
CA VAL A 159 4.71 3.07 15.18
C VAL A 159 4.44 2.28 16.46
N TYR A 160 4.53 0.96 16.36
CA TYR A 160 4.20 0.03 17.43
C TYR A 160 5.17 0.20 18.61
N ASN A 161 4.62 0.39 19.81
CA ASN A 161 5.38 0.57 21.05
C ASN A 161 6.41 1.71 21.03
N HIS A 162 6.23 2.71 20.16
CA HIS A 162 7.13 3.85 20.10
C HIS A 162 7.16 4.62 21.43
N SER A 163 8.35 5.02 21.91
CA SER A 163 8.51 5.70 23.21
C SER A 163 7.95 7.13 23.23
N ASN A 164 7.95 7.82 22.09
CA ASN A 164 7.15 9.03 21.89
C ASN A 164 5.66 8.70 21.71
N SER A 165 4.81 9.14 22.65
CA SER A 165 3.36 8.90 22.64
C SER A 165 2.63 9.50 21.43
N ALA A 166 3.17 10.52 20.78
CA ALA A 166 2.59 11.09 19.55
C ALA A 166 2.76 10.16 18.33
N ALA A 167 3.71 9.24 18.38
CA ALA A 167 3.94 8.23 17.35
C ALA A 167 3.41 6.85 17.73
N ALA A 168 3.23 6.56 19.03
CA ALA A 168 2.79 5.26 19.51
C ALA A 168 1.40 4.87 18.97
N CYS A 169 1.27 3.63 18.48
CA CYS A 169 -0.03 3.09 18.10
C CYS A 169 -1.00 2.95 19.28
N SER A 170 -2.28 3.23 19.02
CA SER A 170 -3.38 3.04 19.97
C SER A 170 -4.43 2.06 19.41
N SER A 171 -5.34 1.60 20.27
CA SER A 171 -6.43 0.68 19.86
C SER A 171 -7.45 1.31 18.90
N SER A 172 -7.49 2.64 18.79
CA SER A 172 -8.38 3.36 17.88
C SER A 172 -7.82 3.53 16.47
N MET A 173 -6.55 3.17 16.23
CA MET A 173 -5.89 3.32 14.94
C MET A 173 -5.95 2.02 14.12
N PRO A 174 -6.04 2.10 12.78
CA PRO A 174 -5.99 0.93 11.90
C PRO A 174 -4.54 0.53 11.64
N TRP A 175 -3.91 -0.22 12.53
CA TRP A 175 -2.48 -0.59 12.39
C TRP A 175 -2.26 -2.11 12.39
N ALA A 176 -1.08 -2.56 11.95
CA ALA A 176 -0.66 -3.95 11.98
C ALA A 176 0.82 -4.13 12.35
N ARG A 177 1.13 -5.23 13.04
CA ARG A 177 2.50 -5.50 13.49
C ARG A 177 3.40 -5.97 12.37
N VAL A 178 2.92 -6.88 11.51
CA VAL A 178 3.74 -7.49 10.47
C VAL A 178 2.99 -7.53 9.15
N GLY A 179 3.65 -7.16 8.07
CA GLY A 179 3.12 -7.31 6.71
C GLY A 179 3.05 -8.79 6.33
N LEU A 180 4.18 -9.48 6.30
CA LEU A 180 4.28 -10.91 5.99
C LEU A 180 4.96 -11.69 7.12
N TYR A 181 4.31 -12.75 7.59
CA TYR A 181 4.88 -13.69 8.56
C TYR A 181 5.10 -15.06 7.94
N ALA A 182 6.25 -15.68 8.21
CA ALA A 182 6.55 -17.04 7.75
C ALA A 182 7.42 -17.81 8.76
N ARG A 183 7.13 -19.09 8.94
CA ARG A 183 8.03 -20.04 9.60
C ARG A 183 7.85 -21.42 9.01
N ALA A 184 8.88 -22.27 9.08
CA ALA A 184 8.84 -23.63 8.53
C ALA A 184 8.26 -23.68 7.11
N SER A 185 8.77 -22.81 6.23
CA SER A 185 8.18 -22.52 4.92
C SER A 185 9.17 -22.79 3.79
N SER A 186 8.77 -23.58 2.81
CA SER A 186 9.66 -24.08 1.76
C SER A 186 9.17 -23.80 0.34
N ASN A 187 10.07 -23.56 -0.61
CA ASN A 187 9.76 -23.36 -2.03
C ASN A 187 8.71 -22.24 -2.25
N VAL A 188 9.05 -21.03 -1.84
CA VAL A 188 8.19 -19.85 -2.00
C VAL A 188 8.79 -18.89 -3.02
N TRP A 189 7.93 -18.36 -3.89
CA TRP A 189 8.26 -17.26 -4.79
C TRP A 189 7.43 -16.03 -4.42
N LEU A 190 8.09 -14.97 -3.95
CA LEU A 190 7.49 -13.66 -3.76
C LEU A 190 7.93 -12.73 -4.88
N HIS A 191 7.01 -12.06 -5.55
CA HIS A 191 7.40 -11.13 -6.61
C HIS A 191 6.46 -9.94 -6.77
N ASP A 192 6.99 -8.76 -7.11
CA ASP A 192 6.18 -7.56 -7.35
C ASP A 192 5.31 -7.19 -6.13
N VAL A 193 5.89 -7.24 -4.93
CA VAL A 193 5.21 -6.92 -3.66
C VAL A 193 5.81 -5.69 -3.02
N ASN A 194 4.96 -4.73 -2.68
CA ASN A 194 5.34 -3.55 -1.90
C ASN A 194 4.84 -3.69 -0.46
N ILE A 195 5.73 -3.89 0.50
CA ILE A 195 5.42 -3.94 1.93
C ILE A 195 5.95 -2.69 2.60
N HIS A 196 5.04 -1.83 3.07
CA HIS A 196 5.43 -0.53 3.61
C HIS A 196 4.48 0.03 4.66
N GLY A 197 5.00 0.89 5.52
CA GLY A 197 4.17 1.59 6.51
C GLY A 197 3.49 0.63 7.48
N LEU A 198 4.15 -0.47 7.85
CA LEU A 198 3.67 -1.33 8.94
C LEU A 198 4.18 -0.76 10.26
N ALA A 199 3.32 -0.73 11.28
CA ALA A 199 3.69 -0.21 12.58
C ALA A 199 4.92 -0.89 13.22
N ALA A 200 5.28 -2.13 12.85
CA ALA A 200 6.53 -2.75 13.31
C ALA A 200 7.38 -3.32 12.16
N ARG A 201 6.98 -4.42 11.52
CA ARG A 201 7.86 -5.18 10.63
C ARG A 201 7.27 -5.31 9.24
N GLY A 202 8.09 -5.14 8.21
CA GLY A 202 7.68 -5.54 6.86
C GLY A 202 7.48 -7.05 6.81
N MET A 203 8.54 -7.78 7.19
CA MET A 203 8.56 -9.23 7.30
C MET A 203 9.00 -9.68 8.69
N ASN A 204 8.36 -10.72 9.20
CA ASN A 204 8.88 -11.50 10.32
C ASN A 204 8.92 -12.96 9.91
N ALA A 205 10.08 -13.39 9.43
CA ALA A 205 10.22 -14.64 8.68
C ALA A 205 11.54 -15.34 8.98
N GLY A 206 11.49 -16.63 9.33
CA GLY A 206 12.67 -17.47 9.59
C GLY A 206 12.32 -18.94 9.38
N GLY A 207 13.28 -19.84 9.42
CA GLY A 207 13.03 -21.26 9.14
C GLY A 207 12.61 -21.48 7.68
N LEU A 208 13.17 -20.68 6.78
CA LEU A 208 12.86 -20.68 5.35
C LEU A 208 13.76 -21.67 4.60
N ASN A 209 13.22 -22.33 3.58
CA ASN A 209 13.99 -23.21 2.71
C ASN A 209 13.66 -22.95 1.23
N ASN A 210 14.66 -22.66 0.40
CA ASN A 210 14.44 -22.45 -1.04
C ASN A 210 13.42 -21.33 -1.35
N TRP A 211 13.73 -20.11 -0.91
CA TRP A 211 12.90 -18.93 -1.18
C TRP A 211 13.50 -18.07 -2.30
N THR A 212 12.64 -17.53 -3.16
CA THR A 212 13.00 -16.57 -4.19
C THR A 212 12.14 -15.32 -4.05
N MET A 213 12.79 -14.15 -4.03
CA MET A 213 12.14 -12.85 -3.85
C MET A 213 12.64 -11.90 -4.93
N GLU A 214 11.72 -11.32 -5.72
CA GLU A 214 12.10 -10.48 -6.87
C GLU A 214 11.21 -9.24 -6.96
N ARG A 215 11.79 -8.05 -7.16
CA ARG A 215 11.01 -6.80 -7.30
C ARG A 215 10.14 -6.53 -6.06
N ILE A 216 10.78 -6.58 -4.89
CA ILE A 216 10.15 -6.38 -3.59
C ILE A 216 10.56 -5.03 -3.02
N LYS A 217 9.66 -4.39 -2.27
CA LYS A 217 10.00 -3.23 -1.43
C LYS A 217 9.67 -3.52 0.03
N LEU A 218 10.61 -3.24 0.92
CA LEU A 218 10.46 -3.28 2.38
C LEU A 218 10.78 -1.87 2.90
N ASN A 219 9.77 -1.02 3.03
CA ASN A 219 9.97 0.42 3.17
C ASN A 219 9.21 1.03 4.37
N LYS A 220 9.87 1.85 5.20
CA LYS A 220 9.22 2.59 6.32
C LYS A 220 8.39 1.70 7.24
N ASN A 221 8.95 0.56 7.62
CA ASN A 221 8.34 -0.28 8.66
C ASN A 221 8.90 0.16 10.01
N GLY A 222 8.01 0.41 10.97
CA GLY A 222 8.33 1.12 12.21
C GLY A 222 9.42 0.50 13.08
N SER A 223 9.84 -0.74 12.83
CA SER A 223 10.92 -1.42 13.54
C SER A 223 11.94 -2.05 12.58
N ALA A 224 11.55 -2.94 11.68
CA ALA A 224 12.50 -3.65 10.82
C ALA A 224 11.91 -3.95 9.44
N GLY A 225 12.77 -4.00 8.42
CA GLY A 225 12.33 -4.44 7.08
C GLY A 225 12.02 -5.93 7.12
N TRP A 226 13.00 -6.72 7.57
CA TRP A 226 12.86 -8.14 7.85
C TRP A 226 13.50 -8.48 9.20
N ASP A 227 12.69 -8.98 10.13
CA ASP A 227 13.15 -9.63 11.36
C ASP A 227 13.09 -11.17 11.26
N GLY A 228 14.25 -11.82 11.31
CA GLY A 228 14.42 -13.27 11.24
C GLY A 228 14.04 -14.02 12.52
N ASN A 229 13.74 -13.31 13.61
CA ASN A 229 13.39 -13.92 14.87
C ASN A 229 11.93 -14.40 14.88
N VAL A 230 11.74 -15.69 14.64
CA VAL A 230 10.42 -16.36 14.73
C VAL A 230 10.32 -17.26 15.98
N GLY A 231 11.25 -17.12 16.93
CA GLY A 231 11.43 -18.02 18.05
C GLY A 231 12.22 -19.28 17.64
N THR A 232 11.77 -20.46 18.08
CA THR A 232 12.45 -21.74 17.79
C THR A 232 12.33 -22.14 16.32
N GLY A 233 13.38 -22.72 15.75
CA GLY A 233 13.38 -23.20 14.36
C GLY A 233 13.49 -22.08 13.32
N GLY A 234 14.09 -20.94 13.70
CA GLY A 234 14.26 -19.77 12.83
C GLY A 234 15.38 -19.88 11.79
N SER A 235 16.21 -20.94 11.82
CA SER A 235 17.33 -21.06 10.89
C SER A 235 16.91 -21.39 9.47
N ASN A 236 17.32 -20.52 8.54
CA ASN A 236 17.09 -20.69 7.12
C ASN A 236 18.04 -21.74 6.53
N SER A 237 17.68 -22.30 5.39
CA SER A 237 18.45 -23.34 4.69
C SER A 237 18.16 -23.33 3.19
N GLY A 238 18.86 -24.16 2.41
CA GLY A 238 18.71 -24.19 0.96
C GLY A 238 19.12 -22.87 0.32
N ASN A 239 18.52 -22.51 -0.82
CA ASN A 239 18.81 -21.25 -1.50
C ASN A 239 17.84 -20.14 -1.04
N ILE A 240 18.36 -19.02 -0.58
CA ILE A 240 17.59 -17.80 -0.32
C ILE A 240 18.05 -16.76 -1.35
N THR A 241 17.21 -16.51 -2.35
CA THR A 241 17.54 -15.66 -3.51
C THR A 241 16.70 -14.39 -3.50
N ILE A 242 17.36 -13.25 -3.58
CA ILE A 242 16.76 -11.91 -3.54
C ILE A 242 17.30 -11.10 -4.71
N ARG A 243 16.41 -10.55 -5.53
CA ARG A 243 16.76 -9.72 -6.70
C ARG A 243 15.90 -8.47 -6.79
N ASN A 244 16.48 -7.36 -7.26
CA ASN A 244 15.73 -6.13 -7.55
C ASN A 244 14.92 -5.67 -6.34
N ILE A 245 15.56 -5.54 -5.18
CA ILE A 245 14.89 -5.24 -3.92
C ILE A 245 15.23 -3.84 -3.43
N GLU A 246 14.25 -3.14 -2.86
CA GLU A 246 14.45 -1.92 -2.09
C GLU A 246 14.22 -2.21 -0.59
N ILE A 247 15.20 -1.92 0.26
CA ILE A 247 15.12 -2.05 1.71
C ILE A 247 15.45 -0.69 2.32
N ALA A 248 14.40 0.06 2.69
CA ALA A 248 14.53 1.48 2.91
C ALA A 248 13.83 1.95 4.18
N TRP A 249 14.47 2.86 4.92
CA TRP A 249 13.83 3.61 6.01
C TRP A 249 13.18 2.73 7.09
N ASN A 250 13.64 1.49 7.28
CA ASN A 250 13.11 0.64 8.32
C ASN A 250 13.62 1.10 9.69
N GLY A 251 12.74 1.00 10.68
CA GLY A 251 12.86 1.72 11.95
C GLY A 251 12.26 3.12 11.92
N CYS A 252 11.57 3.50 10.84
CA CYS A 252 10.73 4.71 10.74
C CYS A 252 9.29 4.32 10.40
N GLY A 253 8.32 5.10 10.87
CA GLY A 253 6.94 5.05 10.38
C GLY A 253 6.79 5.76 9.03
N GLU A 254 5.64 5.57 8.40
CA GLU A 254 5.25 6.27 7.17
C GLU A 254 4.15 7.29 7.45
N ARG A 255 4.29 8.52 6.92
CA ARG A 255 3.17 9.46 6.90
C ARG A 255 2.21 9.06 5.79
N VAL A 256 1.02 8.58 6.12
CA VAL A 256 0.04 8.09 5.15
C VAL A 256 -0.33 9.16 4.11
N ALA A 257 -0.36 10.43 4.52
CA ALA A 257 -0.71 11.54 3.64
C ALA A 257 0.36 11.87 2.58
N THR A 258 1.64 11.59 2.85
CA THR A 258 2.77 12.04 2.01
C THR A 258 3.68 10.92 1.54
N GLY A 259 3.68 9.77 2.20
CA GLY A 259 4.63 8.66 1.99
C GLY A 259 6.02 8.89 2.59
N GLU A 260 6.22 10.00 3.32
CA GLU A 260 7.51 10.37 3.90
C GLU A 260 7.83 9.54 5.17
N PRO A 261 9.11 9.24 5.44
CA PRO A 261 9.51 8.65 6.70
C PRO A 261 9.27 9.62 7.85
N TRP A 262 8.85 9.11 9.01
CA TRP A 262 8.73 9.91 10.23
C TRP A 262 8.86 9.03 11.48
N ALA A 263 9.06 9.67 12.65
CA ALA A 263 9.21 8.96 13.94
C ALA A 263 10.22 7.80 13.85
N CYS A 264 11.38 8.08 13.27
CA CYS A 264 12.46 7.11 13.26
C CYS A 264 12.97 6.88 14.69
N TRP A 265 13.47 5.69 14.96
CA TRP A 265 14.00 5.33 16.26
C TRP A 265 14.82 4.05 16.16
N ALA A 266 15.62 3.80 17.18
CA ALA A 266 16.52 2.67 17.24
C ALA A 266 16.62 2.16 18.69
N GLN A 267 17.57 1.28 18.95
CA GLN A 267 17.60 0.46 20.17
C GLN A 267 17.58 1.26 21.46
N THR A 268 18.31 2.38 21.53
CA THR A 268 18.40 3.16 22.78
C THR A 268 17.06 3.81 23.17
N THR A 269 16.16 3.99 22.20
CA THR A 269 14.81 4.54 22.41
C THR A 269 13.70 3.50 22.30
N GLY A 270 14.06 2.21 22.21
CA GLY A 270 13.14 1.06 22.23
C GLY A 270 12.86 0.40 20.86
N GLY A 271 13.47 0.91 19.80
CA GLY A 271 13.34 0.40 18.42
C GLY A 271 14.29 -0.75 18.10
N TYR A 272 14.38 -1.12 16.82
CA TYR A 272 15.34 -2.12 16.33
C TYR A 272 16.15 -1.59 15.14
N GLY A 273 15.50 -1.36 14.01
CA GLY A 273 16.02 -0.53 12.91
C GLY A 273 16.75 -1.24 11.78
N ASP A 274 16.94 -2.56 11.84
CA ASP A 274 17.66 -3.27 10.77
C ASP A 274 16.80 -3.34 9.50
N GLY A 275 17.44 -3.16 8.34
CA GLY A 275 16.82 -3.43 7.05
C GLY A 275 16.49 -4.92 6.92
N VAL A 276 17.50 -5.77 7.09
CA VAL A 276 17.35 -7.22 7.29
C VAL A 276 18.17 -7.62 8.50
N GLY A 277 17.51 -8.10 9.55
CA GLY A 277 18.15 -8.63 10.74
C GLY A 277 17.79 -10.09 10.93
N THR A 278 18.78 -10.97 11.01
CA THR A 278 18.58 -12.40 11.24
C THR A 278 18.84 -12.79 12.69
N THR A 279 18.34 -13.96 13.09
CA THR A 279 18.88 -14.71 14.24
C THR A 279 19.68 -15.87 13.68
N ASP A 280 19.78 -17.03 14.33
CA ASP A 280 20.43 -18.21 13.73
C ASP A 280 19.91 -18.43 12.31
N THR A 281 20.81 -18.48 11.32
CA THR A 281 20.45 -18.68 9.92
C THR A 281 21.54 -19.45 9.18
N GLY A 282 21.17 -20.27 8.20
CA GLY A 282 22.12 -20.96 7.32
C GLY A 282 21.73 -20.80 5.85
N GLY A 283 22.20 -21.73 5.02
CA GLY A 283 21.88 -21.80 3.60
C GLY A 283 22.71 -20.87 2.72
N LYS A 284 22.31 -20.78 1.45
CA LYS A 284 23.01 -20.02 0.42
C LYS A 284 22.21 -18.78 0.08
N TRP A 285 22.68 -17.64 0.55
CA TRP A 285 22.07 -16.35 0.29
C TRP A 285 22.66 -15.74 -0.97
N LEU A 286 21.81 -15.40 -1.93
CA LEU A 286 22.15 -14.54 -3.06
C LEU A 286 21.30 -13.27 -2.94
N ILE A 287 21.95 -12.13 -2.81
CA ILE A 287 21.31 -10.81 -2.85
C ILE A 287 21.95 -10.04 -3.99
N GLU A 288 21.17 -9.72 -5.01
CA GLU A 288 21.65 -8.93 -6.14
C GLU A 288 20.67 -7.83 -6.57
N ASP A 289 21.22 -6.79 -7.22
CA ASP A 289 20.44 -5.65 -7.71
C ASP A 289 19.60 -4.99 -6.60
N ALA A 290 20.23 -4.75 -5.44
CA ALA A 290 19.55 -4.29 -4.25
C ALA A 290 19.87 -2.82 -3.94
N PHE A 291 18.87 -2.05 -3.53
CA PHE A 291 19.04 -0.71 -2.98
C PHE A 291 18.66 -0.69 -1.50
N ILE A 292 19.63 -0.45 -0.62
CA ILE A 292 19.51 -0.66 0.82
C ILE A 292 19.90 0.62 1.54
N HIS A 293 18.96 1.35 2.09
CA HIS A 293 19.28 2.70 2.51
C HIS A 293 18.47 3.24 3.67
N HIS A 294 19.11 4.12 4.44
CA HIS A 294 18.44 4.92 5.47
C HIS A 294 17.71 4.08 6.53
N ASN A 295 18.11 2.84 6.77
CA ASN A 295 17.59 2.07 7.90
C ASN A 295 18.19 2.63 9.20
N THR A 296 17.40 2.68 10.28
CA THR A 296 17.84 3.31 11.54
C THR A 296 18.84 2.47 12.33
N SER A 297 19.21 1.31 11.79
CA SER A 297 20.27 0.46 12.28
C SER A 297 21.09 -0.10 11.11
N ASP A 298 21.36 -1.41 11.06
CA ASP A 298 22.17 -1.99 10.00
C ASP A 298 21.36 -2.13 8.70
N GLY A 299 22.00 -2.00 7.53
CA GLY A 299 21.33 -2.25 6.25
C GLY A 299 21.01 -3.73 6.08
N LEU A 300 22.07 -4.54 6.02
CA LEU A 300 22.00 -6.00 6.10
C LEU A 300 22.77 -6.50 7.32
N ASP A 301 22.10 -7.22 8.21
CA ASP A 301 22.67 -7.96 9.33
C ASP A 301 22.46 -9.47 9.17
N LEU A 302 23.44 -10.10 8.51
CA LEU A 302 23.63 -11.54 8.43
C LEU A 302 24.78 -12.00 9.33
N ARG A 303 24.99 -11.34 10.48
CA ARG A 303 25.99 -11.76 11.48
C ARG A 303 25.73 -13.14 12.04
N TYR A 304 24.48 -13.59 12.02
CA TYR A 304 24.04 -14.81 12.68
C TYR A 304 24.01 -16.03 11.75
N MET A 305 24.75 -15.97 10.63
CA MET A 305 25.01 -17.15 9.82
C MET A 305 25.72 -18.23 10.65
N ASP A 306 25.34 -19.49 10.43
CA ASP A 306 25.88 -20.65 11.17
C ASP A 306 27.37 -20.90 10.92
N GLY A 307 27.91 -20.36 9.82
CA GLY A 307 29.31 -20.54 9.42
C GLY A 307 29.64 -21.94 8.92
N ALA A 308 28.64 -22.76 8.59
CA ALA A 308 28.89 -24.09 8.05
C ALA A 308 29.49 -24.01 6.63
N ASP A 309 30.32 -24.99 6.24
CA ASP A 309 30.94 -25.04 4.91
C ASP A 309 29.93 -24.98 3.74
N GLY A 310 28.70 -25.47 3.97
CA GLY A 310 27.61 -25.45 2.99
C GLY A 310 26.82 -24.13 2.93
N THR A 311 27.07 -23.23 3.87
CA THR A 311 26.42 -21.92 4.03
C THR A 311 27.29 -20.84 3.39
N GLN A 312 26.68 -19.89 2.69
CA GLN A 312 27.42 -18.81 2.01
C GLN A 312 26.53 -17.58 1.77
N VAL A 313 27.13 -16.40 1.82
CA VAL A 313 26.51 -15.14 1.36
C VAL A 313 27.16 -14.66 0.05
N THR A 314 26.37 -14.43 -0.98
CA THR A 314 26.78 -13.77 -2.21
C THR A 314 26.03 -12.45 -2.36
N LEU A 315 26.77 -11.35 -2.42
CA LEU A 315 26.27 -10.00 -2.66
C LEU A 315 26.83 -9.51 -3.99
N ARG A 316 25.95 -9.04 -4.89
CA ARG A 316 26.35 -8.56 -6.21
C ARG A 316 25.51 -7.36 -6.63
N ARG A 317 26.10 -6.28 -7.13
CA ARG A 317 25.34 -5.10 -7.58
C ARG A 317 24.40 -4.56 -6.50
N ILE A 318 24.89 -4.51 -5.26
CA ILE A 318 24.16 -3.85 -4.18
C ILE A 318 24.62 -2.40 -4.06
N TYR A 319 23.67 -1.49 -3.87
CA TYR A 319 23.91 -0.14 -3.47
C TYR A 319 23.38 0.06 -2.06
N SER A 320 24.28 0.19 -1.08
CA SER A 320 23.91 0.40 0.32
C SER A 320 24.40 1.74 0.84
N VAL A 321 23.51 2.60 1.35
CA VAL A 321 23.88 3.96 1.76
C VAL A 321 23.09 4.49 2.96
N ALA A 322 23.78 5.21 3.84
CA ALA A 322 23.18 6.01 4.92
C ALA A 322 22.35 5.20 5.95
N ASN A 323 22.57 3.89 6.05
CA ASN A 323 22.10 3.13 7.22
C ASN A 323 22.86 3.62 8.47
N ALA A 324 22.17 3.77 9.60
CA ALA A 324 22.75 4.35 10.82
C ALA A 324 23.85 3.46 11.43
N GLY A 325 23.81 2.15 11.17
CA GLY A 325 24.84 1.19 11.54
C GLY A 325 25.76 0.82 10.37
N ASN A 326 26.13 -0.45 10.30
CA ASN A 326 26.87 -1.01 9.17
C ASN A 326 25.98 -1.04 7.92
N GLN A 327 26.58 -0.81 6.75
CA GLN A 327 25.84 -0.97 5.49
C GLN A 327 25.57 -2.45 5.23
N VAL A 328 26.61 -3.27 5.43
CA VAL A 328 26.54 -4.72 5.27
C VAL A 328 27.32 -5.41 6.39
N LYS A 329 26.72 -6.46 6.93
CA LYS A 329 27.33 -7.36 7.90
C LYS A 329 27.02 -8.80 7.51
N VAL A 330 28.06 -9.62 7.39
CA VAL A 330 27.95 -11.03 6.98
C VAL A 330 28.86 -11.91 7.83
N LYS A 331 28.48 -13.19 7.98
CA LYS A 331 29.29 -14.19 8.68
C LYS A 331 29.57 -15.42 7.82
N GLY A 332 30.78 -15.95 7.92
CA GLY A 332 31.23 -17.16 7.22
C GLY A 332 31.67 -16.92 5.78
N ASN A 333 31.64 -17.97 4.96
CA ASN A 333 31.95 -17.90 3.53
C ASN A 333 31.16 -16.80 2.81
N ALA A 334 31.85 -15.93 2.06
CA ALA A 334 31.18 -14.85 1.36
C ALA A 334 31.86 -14.41 0.05
N LEU A 335 31.05 -13.96 -0.91
CA LEU A 335 31.47 -13.24 -2.11
C LEU A 335 30.73 -11.91 -2.15
N ILE A 336 31.47 -10.80 -2.11
CA ILE A 336 30.93 -9.45 -2.22
C ILE A 336 31.56 -8.82 -3.46
N GLU A 337 30.76 -8.57 -4.49
CA GLU A 337 31.29 -8.06 -5.75
C GLU A 337 30.44 -7.00 -6.45
N ASN A 338 31.08 -6.18 -7.27
CA ASN A 338 30.42 -5.19 -8.13
C ASN A 338 29.43 -4.34 -7.36
N SER A 339 29.78 -3.83 -6.20
CA SER A 339 28.83 -3.16 -5.31
C SER A 339 29.33 -1.80 -4.83
N VAL A 340 28.39 -0.91 -4.54
CA VAL A 340 28.66 0.43 -3.99
C VAL A 340 28.12 0.47 -2.56
N MET A 341 28.99 0.76 -1.59
CA MET A 341 28.58 0.85 -0.19
C MET A 341 29.11 2.13 0.43
N VAL A 342 28.22 2.94 1.00
CA VAL A 342 28.50 4.27 1.53
C VAL A 342 28.03 4.37 2.98
N GLY A 343 28.95 4.15 3.91
CA GLY A 343 28.78 4.25 5.36
C GLY A 343 28.66 5.69 5.84
N HIS A 344 27.58 6.37 5.48
CA HIS A 344 27.14 7.65 6.08
C HIS A 344 26.34 7.36 7.36
N CYS A 345 26.99 6.70 8.33
CA CYS A 345 26.33 6.20 9.54
C CYS A 345 25.86 7.33 10.49
N THR A 346 26.34 8.57 10.28
CA THR A 346 25.87 9.75 11.00
C THR A 346 24.71 10.47 10.32
N TYR A 347 24.14 9.94 9.22
CA TYR A 347 23.04 10.56 8.49
C TYR A 347 21.92 11.05 9.42
N PHE A 348 21.53 10.24 10.42
CA PHE A 348 20.47 10.53 11.38
C PHE A 348 20.83 11.48 12.53
N ARG A 349 22.02 12.09 12.51
CA ARG A 349 22.44 13.01 13.56
C ARG A 349 21.50 14.21 13.66
N GLY A 350 20.87 14.35 14.84
CA GLY A 350 20.00 15.49 15.16
C GLY A 350 18.65 15.50 14.45
N LYS A 351 18.22 14.38 13.85
CA LYS A 351 16.94 14.27 13.16
C LYS A 351 16.14 13.03 13.58
N ASP A 352 14.85 13.05 13.23
CA ASP A 352 13.96 11.89 13.25
C ASP A 352 14.00 11.05 14.54
N PHE A 353 14.05 11.68 15.73
CA PHE A 353 14.02 10.99 17.04
C PHE A 353 15.15 9.94 17.26
N MET A 354 16.22 10.01 16.45
CA MET A 354 17.39 9.15 16.59
C MET A 354 18.36 9.66 17.66
N ALA A 355 18.76 8.79 18.58
CA ALA A 355 19.73 9.12 19.61
C ALA A 355 21.16 9.03 19.06
N THR A 356 22.05 9.91 19.55
CA THR A 356 23.47 9.89 19.15
C THR A 356 24.15 8.55 19.40
N ALA A 357 23.72 7.80 20.43
CA ALA A 357 24.28 6.50 20.78
C ALA A 357 23.87 5.36 19.82
N ASP A 358 22.83 5.55 19.01
CA ASP A 358 22.43 4.59 17.98
C ASP A 358 23.20 4.78 16.66
N LEU A 359 23.86 5.93 16.48
CA LEU A 359 24.61 6.25 15.27
C LEU A 359 25.95 5.52 15.26
N CYS A 360 26.32 5.00 14.10
CA CYS A 360 27.59 4.31 13.86
C CYS A 360 27.85 3.16 14.85
N ARG A 361 26.80 2.42 15.23
CA ARG A 361 26.93 1.20 16.05
C ARG A 361 27.90 0.21 15.39
N ALA A 362 28.53 -0.64 16.21
CA ALA A 362 29.56 -1.59 15.75
C ALA A 362 30.66 -0.89 14.93
N TYR A 363 31.11 0.25 15.48
CA TYR A 363 32.16 1.10 14.93
C TYR A 363 31.82 1.74 13.57
N GLY A 364 30.56 1.68 13.12
CA GLY A 364 30.08 2.32 11.89
C GLY A 364 30.75 1.80 10.62
N SER A 365 31.40 0.63 10.68
CA SER A 365 32.16 0.07 9.55
C SER A 365 31.24 -0.14 8.35
N THR A 366 31.69 0.16 7.14
CA THR A 366 30.83 0.06 5.96
C THR A 366 30.49 -1.39 5.64
N LEU A 367 31.51 -2.25 5.56
CA LEU A 367 31.39 -3.70 5.44
C LEU A 367 32.01 -4.38 6.67
N LEU A 368 31.22 -5.15 7.41
CA LEU A 368 31.70 -5.95 8.55
C LEU A 368 31.66 -7.44 8.21
N LEU A 369 32.84 -8.06 8.21
CA LEU A 369 33.03 -9.48 7.96
C LEU A 369 33.28 -10.21 9.29
N ILE A 370 32.41 -11.14 9.61
CA ILE A 370 32.54 -12.01 10.78
C ILE A 370 32.97 -13.40 10.33
N LEU A 371 34.00 -13.93 10.97
CA LEU A 371 34.61 -15.20 10.57
C LEU A 371 34.41 -16.25 11.66
N THR A 372 34.55 -17.52 11.29
CA THR A 372 34.38 -18.67 12.17
C THR A 372 35.58 -19.61 12.14
N GLY A 373 35.93 -20.11 10.97
CA GLY A 373 37.01 -21.08 10.76
C GLY A 373 36.89 -21.77 9.40
N ASN A 374 38.00 -21.86 8.66
CA ASN A 374 38.05 -22.38 7.29
C ASN A 374 37.21 -21.58 6.27
N ASP A 375 36.83 -20.36 6.63
CA ASP A 375 36.06 -19.48 5.77
C ASP A 375 36.93 -18.92 4.64
N THR A 376 36.33 -18.79 3.46
CA THR A 376 36.90 -17.99 2.37
C THR A 376 35.95 -16.84 2.03
N VAL A 377 36.43 -15.62 2.26
CA VAL A 377 35.73 -14.39 1.89
C VAL A 377 36.46 -13.71 0.74
N THR A 378 35.73 -13.35 -0.31
CA THR A 378 36.24 -12.55 -1.42
C THR A 378 35.46 -11.25 -1.51
N VAL A 379 36.16 -10.13 -1.39
CA VAL A 379 35.63 -8.77 -1.60
C VAL A 379 36.30 -8.23 -2.86
N ARG A 380 35.56 -8.08 -3.96
CA ARG A 380 36.15 -7.64 -5.23
C ARG A 380 35.35 -6.66 -6.06
N HIS A 381 36.02 -5.76 -6.78
CA HIS A 381 35.35 -4.79 -7.65
C HIS A 381 34.22 -4.02 -6.94
N ASN A 382 34.45 -3.59 -5.70
CA ASN A 382 33.50 -2.76 -4.97
C ASN A 382 34.05 -1.34 -4.82
N THR A 383 33.16 -0.36 -4.74
CA THR A 383 33.50 0.99 -4.26
C THR A 383 32.91 1.15 -2.86
N ILE A 384 33.78 1.22 -1.86
CA ILE A 384 33.42 1.25 -0.44
C ILE A 384 33.87 2.59 0.15
N SER A 385 32.96 3.26 0.84
CA SER A 385 33.16 4.62 1.30
C SER A 385 32.48 4.83 2.65
N GLY A 386 32.98 5.72 3.50
CA GLY A 386 32.32 6.02 4.77
C GLY A 386 33.19 6.61 5.87
N GLU A 387 32.55 6.86 7.00
CA GLU A 387 33.11 7.54 8.18
C GLU A 387 33.25 6.63 9.43
N GLY A 388 33.01 5.32 9.28
CA GLY A 388 33.28 4.32 10.32
C GLY A 388 34.75 4.17 10.68
N ASP A 389 35.07 3.31 11.64
CA ASP A 389 36.48 3.07 12.05
C ASP A 389 37.28 2.40 10.93
N ALA A 390 36.67 1.44 10.23
CA ALA A 390 37.23 0.79 9.04
C ALA A 390 36.18 0.62 7.94
N GLN A 391 36.60 0.68 6.68
CA GLN A 391 35.70 0.45 5.55
C GLN A 391 35.42 -1.04 5.34
N ILE A 392 36.46 -1.87 5.48
CA ILE A 392 36.35 -3.34 5.53
C ILE A 392 36.83 -3.79 6.92
N ALA A 393 35.89 -4.11 7.79
CA ALA A 393 36.19 -4.57 9.14
C ALA A 393 36.13 -6.10 9.25
N TYR A 394 36.99 -6.67 10.10
CA TYR A 394 37.05 -8.10 10.37
C TYR A 394 36.87 -8.38 11.88
N GLY A 395 35.99 -9.32 12.22
CA GLY A 395 35.79 -9.78 13.59
C GLY A 395 35.79 -11.30 13.70
N GLU A 396 36.14 -11.81 14.88
CA GLU A 396 36.14 -13.24 15.20
C GLU A 396 37.06 -14.07 14.27
N GLY A 397 36.84 -15.38 14.15
CA GLY A 397 37.56 -16.27 13.24
C GLY A 397 38.78 -16.99 13.80
N ALA A 398 39.42 -17.74 12.91
CA ALA A 398 40.60 -18.57 13.13
C ALA A 398 41.68 -18.29 12.07
N SER A 399 42.90 -18.75 12.31
CA SER A 399 44.02 -18.56 11.36
C SER A 399 43.87 -19.37 10.07
N SER A 400 42.92 -20.32 10.02
CA SER A 400 42.58 -21.07 8.82
C SER A 400 41.70 -20.28 7.84
N ASP A 401 41.11 -19.18 8.28
CA ASP A 401 40.29 -18.31 7.45
C ASP A 401 41.14 -17.52 6.44
N LYS A 402 40.52 -17.21 5.29
CA LYS A 402 41.15 -16.46 4.19
C LYS A 402 40.22 -15.34 3.74
N VAL A 403 40.78 -14.12 3.67
CA VAL A 403 40.09 -12.96 3.13
C VAL A 403 40.88 -12.40 1.95
N ASN A 404 40.26 -12.39 0.77
CA ASN A 404 40.83 -11.88 -0.46
C ASN A 404 40.15 -10.56 -0.81
N VAL A 405 40.92 -9.47 -0.81
CA VAL A 405 40.44 -8.13 -1.14
C VAL A 405 41.06 -7.71 -2.46
N GLN A 406 40.27 -7.67 -3.54
CA GLN A 406 40.78 -7.54 -4.90
C GLN A 406 40.09 -6.43 -5.69
N ASN A 407 40.83 -5.56 -6.36
CA ASN A 407 40.26 -4.60 -7.31
C ASN A 407 39.19 -3.65 -6.73
N ASN A 408 39.20 -3.40 -5.42
CA ASN A 408 38.26 -2.49 -4.78
C ASN A 408 38.81 -1.07 -4.73
N LEU A 409 37.91 -0.09 -4.81
CA LEU A 409 38.17 1.28 -4.42
C LEU A 409 37.65 1.51 -2.99
N VAL A 410 38.48 2.07 -2.13
CA VAL A 410 38.08 2.51 -0.79
C VAL A 410 38.31 4.01 -0.61
N VAL A 411 37.25 4.76 -0.33
CA VAL A 411 37.32 6.21 -0.08
C VAL A 411 37.02 6.51 1.38
N GLY A 412 38.01 7.06 2.08
CA GLY A 412 37.91 7.37 3.49
C GLY A 412 37.37 8.76 3.79
N PHE A 413 36.64 8.86 4.89
CA PHE A 413 36.22 10.11 5.53
C PHE A 413 36.78 10.19 6.96
N PRO A 414 36.77 11.38 7.57
CA PRO A 414 37.12 11.54 8.97
C PRO A 414 36.31 10.58 9.83
N TYR A 415 36.98 9.89 10.74
CA TYR A 415 36.35 8.90 11.60
C TYR A 415 35.32 9.56 12.51
N TYR A 416 34.09 9.04 12.53
CA TYR A 416 32.95 9.67 13.21
C TYR A 416 33.19 9.96 14.70
N ALA A 417 33.95 9.10 15.38
CA ALA A 417 34.25 9.24 16.81
C ALA A 417 35.50 10.09 17.08
N ASN A 418 36.37 10.27 16.10
CA ASN A 418 37.53 11.14 16.18
C ASN A 418 37.89 11.70 14.79
N THR A 419 37.32 12.86 14.48
CA THR A 419 37.46 13.54 13.18
C THR A 419 38.87 14.02 12.88
N SER A 420 39.80 13.98 13.85
CA SER A 420 41.23 14.25 13.62
C SER A 420 41.95 13.09 12.94
N THR A 421 41.29 11.94 12.80
CA THR A 421 41.83 10.75 12.14
C THR A 421 40.93 10.33 10.99
N GLN A 422 41.52 9.81 9.91
CA GLN A 422 40.74 9.21 8.82
C GLN A 422 40.26 7.81 9.20
N THR A 423 39.24 7.29 8.53
CA THR A 423 38.89 5.86 8.60
C THR A 423 40.02 4.96 8.07
N LEU A 424 40.08 3.70 8.52
CA LEU A 424 40.98 2.68 7.99
C LEU A 424 40.46 2.13 6.66
N PHE A 425 41.37 1.80 5.73
CA PHE A 425 41.00 1.01 4.54
C PHE A 425 40.38 -0.32 4.97
N SER A 426 41.07 -1.01 5.88
CA SER A 426 40.58 -2.22 6.53
C SER A 426 41.18 -2.36 7.91
N GLY A 427 40.47 -3.02 8.83
CA GLY A 427 40.91 -3.18 10.23
C GLY A 427 40.16 -4.25 10.99
N GLY A 428 40.61 -4.57 12.19
CA GLY A 428 40.01 -5.59 13.06
C GLY A 428 40.99 -6.67 13.52
N SER A 429 40.58 -7.44 14.52
CA SER A 429 41.44 -8.38 15.24
C SER A 429 41.39 -9.83 14.74
N ALA A 430 40.60 -10.12 13.70
CA ALA A 430 40.45 -11.47 13.19
C ALA A 430 41.80 -12.08 12.76
N PRO A 431 42.15 -13.32 13.19
CA PRO A 431 43.45 -13.95 12.89
C PRO A 431 43.59 -14.46 11.44
N ALA A 432 42.56 -14.30 10.61
CA ALA A 432 42.53 -14.72 9.21
C ALA A 432 43.73 -14.24 8.39
N ALA A 433 44.16 -15.07 7.43
CA ALA A 433 45.09 -14.65 6.39
C ALA A 433 44.40 -13.66 5.44
N LYS A 434 44.99 -12.47 5.24
CA LYS A 434 44.42 -11.40 4.42
C LYS A 434 45.32 -11.11 3.24
N SER A 435 44.77 -11.10 2.04
CA SER A 435 45.49 -10.75 0.81
C SER A 435 44.83 -9.53 0.15
N PHE A 436 45.67 -8.64 -0.37
CA PHE A 436 45.24 -7.43 -1.07
C PHE A 436 45.93 -7.36 -2.43
N SER A 437 45.16 -7.14 -3.50
CA SER A 437 45.70 -7.03 -4.86
C SER A 437 44.84 -6.09 -5.71
N GLY A 438 45.48 -5.19 -6.45
CA GLY A 438 44.79 -4.33 -7.42
C GLY A 438 43.83 -3.31 -6.81
N ASN A 439 43.86 -3.09 -5.49
CA ASN A 439 42.98 -2.14 -4.84
C ASN A 439 43.53 -0.71 -4.94
N MET A 440 42.64 0.28 -4.80
CA MET A 440 43.00 1.67 -4.56
C MET A 440 42.35 2.19 -3.28
N GLY A 441 43.07 2.97 -2.49
CA GLY A 441 42.56 3.68 -1.33
C GLY A 441 42.73 5.20 -1.49
N TRP A 442 41.79 5.99 -1.00
CA TRP A 442 41.92 7.46 -0.98
C TRP A 442 41.49 8.00 0.37
N LYS A 443 42.26 8.92 0.95
CA LYS A 443 42.02 9.50 2.29
C LYS A 443 41.79 8.45 3.39
N VAL A 444 42.50 7.33 3.31
CA VAL A 444 42.48 6.27 4.34
C VAL A 444 43.66 6.42 5.30
N ARG A 445 43.46 6.03 6.57
CA ARG A 445 44.49 6.11 7.63
C ARG A 445 45.68 5.20 7.38
N THR A 446 45.44 4.02 6.79
CA THR A 446 46.48 3.04 6.47
C THR A 446 46.30 2.52 5.05
N CYS A 447 47.39 2.49 4.29
CA CYS A 447 47.42 1.89 2.96
C CYS A 447 47.95 0.45 3.07
N GLN A 448 47.16 -0.51 2.62
CA GLN A 448 47.54 -1.94 2.70
C GLN A 448 48.58 -2.29 1.63
N THR A 449 49.45 -3.26 1.91
CA THR A 449 50.39 -3.77 0.90
C THR A 449 49.61 -4.44 -0.23
N GLY A 450 49.82 -4.02 -1.47
CA GLY A 450 49.00 -4.45 -2.62
C GLY A 450 47.84 -3.49 -2.97
N THR A 451 47.78 -2.34 -2.30
CA THR A 451 46.86 -1.23 -2.56
C THR A 451 47.63 0.03 -2.96
N THR A 452 47.14 0.79 -3.94
CA THR A 452 47.67 2.12 -4.27
C THR A 452 46.90 3.20 -3.50
N CYS A 453 47.56 4.13 -2.81
CA CYS A 453 46.85 5.20 -2.08
C CYS A 453 47.38 6.62 -2.31
N THR A 454 48.04 6.85 -3.44
CA THR A 454 48.80 8.08 -3.69
C THR A 454 48.08 9.11 -4.55
N GLN A 455 46.90 8.78 -5.08
CA GLN A 455 46.22 9.59 -6.09
C GLN A 455 44.73 9.76 -5.78
N ASP A 456 44.22 10.95 -6.10
CA ASP A 456 42.79 11.23 -6.08
C ASP A 456 42.07 10.36 -7.12
N PRO A 457 41.05 9.56 -6.74
CA PRO A 457 40.38 8.64 -7.65
C PRO A 457 39.51 9.36 -8.70
N LYS A 458 39.28 10.67 -8.58
CA LYS A 458 38.48 11.48 -9.51
C LYS A 458 37.13 10.84 -9.83
N LEU A 459 36.30 10.72 -8.80
CA LEU A 459 34.91 10.28 -8.95
C LEU A 459 33.99 11.47 -9.22
N THR A 460 32.80 11.20 -9.78
CA THR A 460 31.77 12.22 -10.07
C THR A 460 31.42 13.06 -8.85
N ASN A 461 31.29 12.46 -7.66
CA ASN A 461 31.08 13.19 -6.42
C ASN A 461 31.66 12.43 -5.22
N MET A 462 32.59 13.06 -4.49
CA MET A 462 33.23 12.46 -3.31
C MET A 462 32.79 13.09 -1.99
N THR A 463 31.63 13.75 -1.95
CA THR A 463 31.03 14.19 -0.69
C THR A 463 30.27 13.03 -0.04
N LEU A 464 30.31 12.89 1.28
CA LEU A 464 29.65 11.78 1.96
C LEU A 464 28.11 11.79 1.76
N ALA A 465 27.52 12.98 1.68
CA ALA A 465 26.08 13.16 1.56
C ALA A 465 25.54 12.86 0.15
N ALA A 466 26.36 13.01 -0.88
CA ALA A 466 25.97 12.84 -2.28
C ALA A 466 27.01 12.00 -3.05
N PHE A 467 27.57 10.99 -2.39
CA PHE A 467 28.67 10.20 -2.93
C PHE A 467 28.24 9.48 -4.21
N ASP A 468 28.97 9.72 -5.28
CA ASP A 468 28.81 9.10 -6.58
C ASP A 468 30.12 8.39 -6.94
N ALA A 469 30.01 7.08 -7.14
CA ALA A 469 31.12 6.16 -7.31
C ALA A 469 31.60 6.03 -8.77
N GLU A 470 30.95 6.70 -9.73
CA GLU A 470 31.34 6.65 -11.14
C GLU A 470 32.66 7.40 -11.37
N PRO A 471 33.67 6.78 -12.01
CA PRO A 471 34.92 7.43 -12.35
C PRO A 471 34.73 8.52 -13.41
N LEU A 472 35.41 9.66 -13.25
CA LEU A 472 35.51 10.67 -14.31
C LEU A 472 36.53 10.25 -15.38
N THR A 473 36.43 10.84 -16.56
CA THR A 473 37.44 10.69 -17.62
C THR A 473 38.84 11.05 -17.10
N GLY A 474 39.82 10.19 -17.34
CA GLY A 474 41.20 10.36 -16.85
C GLY A 474 41.36 10.11 -15.35
N SER A 475 40.40 9.42 -14.73
CA SER A 475 40.52 8.83 -13.41
C SER A 475 41.71 7.85 -13.36
N PRO A 476 42.50 7.82 -12.27
CA PRO A 476 43.56 6.83 -12.08
C PRO A 476 43.01 5.43 -11.75
N LEU A 477 41.70 5.23 -11.72
CA LEU A 477 41.07 3.91 -11.57
C LEU A 477 41.08 3.12 -12.88
N ILE A 478 41.15 3.83 -14.01
CA ILE A 478 40.93 3.27 -15.34
C ILE A 478 42.11 2.39 -15.77
N ASP A 479 41.81 1.16 -16.20
CA ASP A 479 42.78 0.17 -16.68
C ASP A 479 43.91 -0.13 -15.65
N LYS A 480 43.61 -0.15 -14.35
CA LYS A 480 44.62 -0.39 -13.29
C LYS A 480 44.45 -1.67 -12.50
N ALA A 481 43.31 -2.34 -12.62
CA ALA A 481 43.02 -3.54 -11.86
C ALA A 481 43.40 -4.80 -12.65
N PRO A 482 44.04 -5.80 -12.02
CA PRO A 482 44.23 -7.12 -12.60
C PRO A 482 42.93 -7.73 -13.15
N MET A 483 43.02 -8.43 -14.27
CA MET A 483 41.91 -9.23 -14.79
C MET A 483 41.59 -10.38 -13.84
N ILE A 484 40.30 -10.56 -13.52
CA ILE A 484 39.80 -11.67 -12.72
C ILE A 484 38.87 -12.51 -13.59
N SER A 485 39.27 -13.75 -13.87
CA SER A 485 38.45 -14.69 -14.64
C SER A 485 37.08 -14.89 -13.97
N GLY A 486 36.02 -14.79 -14.78
CA GLY A 486 34.64 -14.99 -14.33
C GLY A 486 33.92 -13.75 -13.81
N VAL A 487 34.53 -12.57 -13.86
CA VAL A 487 33.85 -11.28 -13.63
C VAL A 487 33.83 -10.50 -14.95
N SER A 488 32.73 -10.60 -15.70
CA SER A 488 32.63 -10.06 -17.06
C SER A 488 31.79 -8.79 -17.18
N THR A 489 31.12 -8.37 -16.09
CA THR A 489 30.35 -7.12 -16.05
C THR A 489 30.65 -6.31 -14.80
N ASP A 490 30.28 -5.04 -14.79
CA ASP A 490 30.41 -4.12 -13.66
C ASP A 490 29.11 -3.96 -12.84
N PHE A 491 29.03 -2.90 -12.02
CA PHE A 491 27.87 -2.54 -11.20
C PHE A 491 26.61 -2.25 -12.03
N VAL A 492 26.75 -1.61 -13.19
CA VAL A 492 25.64 -1.25 -14.10
C VAL A 492 25.49 -2.22 -15.28
N LEU A 493 26.06 -3.43 -15.15
CA LEU A 493 26.04 -4.51 -16.15
C LEU A 493 26.78 -4.19 -17.45
N GLN A 494 27.67 -3.20 -17.46
CA GLN A 494 28.54 -2.92 -18.59
C GLN A 494 29.67 -3.96 -18.67
N PRO A 495 30.15 -4.31 -19.88
CA PRO A 495 31.24 -5.26 -20.06
C PRO A 495 32.53 -4.82 -19.37
N ARG A 496 33.29 -5.79 -18.84
CA ARG A 496 34.66 -5.59 -18.37
C ARG A 496 35.62 -6.74 -18.78
N PRO A 497 36.91 -6.44 -19.04
CA PRO A 497 37.45 -5.08 -19.16
C PRO A 497 36.90 -4.40 -20.42
N SER A 498 36.67 -3.09 -20.38
CA SER A 498 36.41 -2.33 -21.61
C SER A 498 37.70 -1.81 -22.25
N GLY A 499 38.75 -1.60 -21.46
CA GLY A 499 40.05 -1.15 -21.93
C GLY A 499 41.12 -2.24 -21.91
N SER A 500 42.34 -1.83 -21.59
CA SER A 500 43.51 -2.73 -21.53
C SER A 500 43.56 -3.59 -20.26
N ALA A 501 42.84 -3.21 -19.22
CA ALA A 501 42.70 -3.96 -17.97
C ALA A 501 41.33 -3.64 -17.35
N ASN A 502 41.02 -4.23 -16.19
CA ASN A 502 39.81 -3.84 -15.48
C ASN A 502 40.02 -2.47 -14.82
N ASP A 503 38.92 -1.77 -14.56
CA ASP A 503 38.93 -0.61 -13.67
C ASP A 503 38.91 -1.04 -12.20
N VAL A 504 39.51 -0.20 -11.35
CA VAL A 504 39.44 -0.37 -9.89
C VAL A 504 38.09 0.15 -9.38
N GLY A 505 37.38 -0.68 -8.60
CA GLY A 505 36.09 -0.31 -8.00
C GLY A 505 34.90 -0.96 -8.71
N ALA A 506 33.71 -0.38 -8.46
CA ALA A 506 32.43 -0.96 -8.87
C ALA A 506 32.10 -0.77 -10.36
N TYR A 507 32.58 0.31 -10.98
CA TYR A 507 32.25 0.71 -12.36
C TYR A 507 33.38 0.39 -13.33
N GLU A 508 33.02 0.17 -14.60
CA GLU A 508 33.94 0.04 -15.72
C GLU A 508 33.68 1.13 -16.76
N MET A 509 34.65 2.00 -16.99
CA MET A 509 34.58 3.05 -18.01
C MET A 509 34.64 2.46 -19.42
N GLN A 510 33.61 2.74 -20.21
CA GLN A 510 33.50 2.18 -21.57
C GLN A 510 34.40 2.92 -22.58
N SER A 511 35.12 2.15 -23.40
CA SER A 511 35.97 2.65 -24.47
C SER A 511 35.13 3.42 -25.51
N GLY A 512 35.52 4.66 -25.81
CA GLY A 512 34.76 5.53 -26.72
C GLY A 512 33.77 6.49 -26.04
N SER A 513 33.66 6.49 -24.70
CA SER A 513 32.98 7.57 -23.98
C SER A 513 33.74 8.89 -24.08
N THR A 514 33.52 9.66 -25.13
CA THR A 514 33.79 11.11 -25.12
C THR A 514 32.65 11.80 -24.38
N VAL A 515 32.77 11.96 -23.06
CA VAL A 515 31.88 12.84 -22.30
C VAL A 515 32.69 14.09 -21.89
N PRO A 516 32.24 15.33 -22.21
CA PRO A 516 33.03 16.55 -22.04
C PRO A 516 33.33 16.90 -20.56
N ASN A 517 34.44 17.59 -20.32
CA ASN A 517 34.79 18.23 -19.03
C ASN A 517 34.75 19.78 -19.20
N PRO A 518 34.63 20.59 -18.14
CA PRO A 518 33.42 21.01 -17.46
C PRO A 518 33.06 22.48 -17.76
N ASP A 519 31.79 22.77 -18.05
CA ASP A 519 31.17 24.09 -17.84
C ASP A 519 30.25 23.94 -16.60
N PRO A 520 29.89 25.00 -15.84
CA PRO A 520 29.32 24.85 -14.51
C PRO A 520 28.04 24.01 -14.59
N THR A 521 28.12 22.79 -14.05
CA THR A 521 27.07 21.78 -13.85
C THR A 521 25.99 21.72 -14.96
N PRO A 522 26.01 20.71 -15.85
CA PRO A 522 24.75 20.09 -16.21
C PRO A 522 24.29 19.28 -14.99
N ASP A 523 23.16 19.66 -14.42
CA ASP A 523 22.35 18.77 -13.57
C ASP A 523 22.33 17.35 -14.18
N PRO A 524 22.23 16.28 -13.36
CA PRO A 524 22.08 14.92 -13.87
C PRO A 524 21.03 14.96 -14.97
N THR A 525 21.31 14.41 -16.17
CA THR A 525 20.35 14.41 -17.28
C THR A 525 19.03 13.98 -16.68
N PRO A 526 18.05 14.89 -16.55
CA PRO A 526 17.03 14.67 -15.55
C PRO A 526 16.31 13.39 -15.99
N THR A 527 16.16 12.45 -15.06
CA THR A 527 15.46 11.21 -15.41
C THR A 527 13.99 11.57 -15.51
N CYS A 528 13.33 11.11 -16.58
CA CYS A 528 11.89 11.30 -16.71
C CYS A 528 11.18 10.51 -15.60
N THR A 529 10.77 11.23 -14.56
CA THR A 529 9.97 10.72 -13.45
C THR A 529 8.54 11.12 -13.75
N ARG A 530 7.73 10.13 -14.11
CA ARG A 530 6.30 10.32 -14.33
C ARG A 530 5.62 10.55 -13.00
N ALA A 531 4.69 11.50 -12.94
CA ALA A 531 3.98 11.81 -11.71
C ALA A 531 2.48 11.98 -11.96
N ALA A 532 1.74 11.71 -10.90
CA ALA A 532 0.34 12.08 -10.76
C ALA A 532 0.04 13.51 -11.25
N PRO A 533 -0.77 13.74 -12.30
CA PRO A 533 -1.16 15.09 -12.67
C PRO A 533 -1.97 15.76 -11.55
N THR A 534 -2.02 17.09 -11.52
CA THR A 534 -3.01 17.79 -10.68
C THR A 534 -4.24 18.03 -11.51
N LEU A 535 -5.41 17.65 -11.01
CA LEU A 535 -6.69 17.88 -11.66
C LEU A 535 -7.59 18.68 -10.73
N THR A 536 -8.07 19.84 -11.19
CA THR A 536 -9.06 20.63 -10.45
C THR A 536 -10.30 20.85 -11.31
N LEU A 537 -11.46 20.72 -10.68
CA LEU A 537 -12.75 21.06 -11.26
C LEU A 537 -13.37 22.14 -10.37
N THR A 538 -13.56 23.34 -10.90
CA THR A 538 -14.16 24.47 -10.18
C THR A 538 -15.43 24.90 -10.87
N GLY A 539 -16.24 25.73 -10.22
CA GLY A 539 -17.43 26.29 -10.84
C GLY A 539 -18.44 26.83 -9.83
N PRO A 540 -19.60 27.29 -10.33
CA PRO A 540 -20.63 27.92 -9.51
C PRO A 540 -21.23 26.90 -8.52
N ILE A 541 -21.37 27.32 -7.27
CA ILE A 541 -22.00 26.54 -6.18
C ILE A 541 -23.47 26.94 -5.93
N SER A 542 -23.92 28.02 -6.58
CA SER A 542 -25.28 28.55 -6.44
C SER A 542 -26.31 27.61 -7.07
N ALA A 543 -27.47 27.49 -6.42
CA ALA A 543 -28.58 26.72 -6.97
C ALA A 543 -29.17 27.41 -8.21
N VAL A 544 -29.49 26.63 -9.23
CA VAL A 544 -30.07 27.10 -10.51
C VAL A 544 -31.33 26.31 -10.84
N ALA A 545 -32.24 26.89 -11.63
CA ALA A 545 -33.45 26.18 -12.06
C ALA A 545 -33.11 24.94 -12.91
N ALA A 546 -33.99 23.94 -12.91
CA ALA A 546 -33.88 22.78 -13.82
C ALA A 546 -33.82 23.27 -15.29
N GLY A 547 -33.03 22.60 -16.13
CA GLY A 547 -32.75 23.03 -17.50
C GLY A 547 -31.64 24.06 -17.65
N SER A 548 -31.10 24.62 -16.55
CA SER A 548 -30.00 25.59 -16.61
C SER A 548 -28.69 24.93 -17.04
N ARG A 549 -27.79 25.73 -17.65
CA ARG A 549 -26.43 25.35 -18.01
C ARG A 549 -25.43 26.01 -17.07
N ASN A 550 -24.54 25.22 -16.47
CA ASN A 550 -23.39 25.70 -15.72
C ASN A 550 -22.09 25.30 -16.43
N ASN A 551 -21.10 26.18 -16.37
CA ASN A 551 -19.78 25.94 -16.91
C ASN A 551 -18.80 25.69 -15.77
N TYR A 552 -18.12 24.55 -15.83
CA TYR A 552 -17.13 24.13 -14.84
C TYR A 552 -15.74 24.15 -15.48
N PRO A 553 -14.90 25.15 -15.15
CA PRO A 553 -13.50 25.13 -15.55
C PRO A 553 -12.78 23.90 -15.00
N ILE A 554 -12.07 23.21 -15.88
CA ILE A 554 -11.17 22.10 -15.59
C ILE A 554 -9.76 22.62 -15.78
N THR A 555 -8.89 22.34 -14.83
CA THR A 555 -7.46 22.62 -14.94
C THR A 555 -6.69 21.32 -14.74
N VAL A 556 -5.78 21.03 -15.66
CA VAL A 556 -4.88 19.88 -15.62
C VAL A 556 -3.45 20.40 -15.57
N LYS A 557 -2.68 20.01 -14.57
CA LYS A 557 -1.24 20.25 -14.51
C LYS A 557 -0.50 18.93 -14.71
N ASN A 558 0.42 18.91 -15.67
CA ASN A 558 1.37 17.82 -15.81
C ASN A 558 2.43 17.95 -14.70
N ASN A 559 2.52 16.99 -13.79
CA ASN A 559 3.52 17.03 -12.70
C ASN A 559 4.76 16.17 -13.02
N ASP A 560 4.86 15.63 -14.23
CA ASP A 560 6.07 14.97 -14.71
C ASP A 560 7.31 15.85 -14.49
N SER A 561 8.45 15.22 -14.24
CA SER A 561 9.71 15.96 -14.20
C SER A 561 10.01 16.60 -15.57
N SER A 562 10.73 17.72 -15.57
CA SER A 562 11.08 18.50 -16.77
C SER A 562 11.81 17.69 -17.86
N ALA A 563 12.35 16.54 -17.50
CA ALA A 563 12.96 15.56 -18.39
C ALA A 563 11.99 14.78 -19.29
N CYS A 564 10.73 14.74 -18.93
CA CYS A 564 9.75 13.95 -19.67
C CYS A 564 9.36 14.63 -20.99
N SER A 565 8.98 13.84 -21.99
CA SER A 565 8.31 14.35 -23.19
C SER A 565 6.90 14.87 -22.84
N ASN A 566 6.35 15.75 -23.69
CA ASN A 566 4.96 16.20 -23.58
C ASN A 566 4.00 15.01 -23.45
N THR A 567 3.04 15.15 -22.55
CA THR A 567 2.00 14.15 -22.29
C THR A 567 0.67 14.67 -22.83
N THR A 568 -0.03 13.85 -23.63
CA THR A 568 -1.42 14.13 -24.03
C THR A 568 -2.38 13.46 -23.05
N PHE A 569 -3.08 14.28 -22.28
CA PHE A 569 -4.11 13.83 -21.36
C PHE A 569 -5.47 13.77 -22.06
N SER A 570 -6.11 12.61 -22.05
CA SER A 570 -7.52 12.45 -22.42
C SER A 570 -8.39 12.88 -21.24
N VAL A 571 -9.39 13.72 -21.51
CA VAL A 571 -10.35 14.23 -20.52
C VAL A 571 -11.67 13.53 -20.74
N ALA A 572 -12.15 12.85 -19.71
CA ALA A 572 -13.46 12.22 -19.66
C ALA A 572 -14.31 12.91 -18.61
N ARG A 573 -15.63 12.82 -18.75
CA ARG A 573 -16.61 13.44 -17.85
C ARG A 573 -17.66 12.42 -17.43
N SER A 574 -18.27 12.67 -16.28
CA SER A 574 -19.44 11.94 -15.80
C SER A 574 -20.49 12.94 -15.34
N VAL A 575 -21.70 12.82 -15.87
CA VAL A 575 -22.88 13.59 -15.47
C VAL A 575 -24.05 12.63 -15.31
N LYS A 576 -25.07 13.03 -14.55
CA LYS A 576 -26.28 12.21 -14.36
C LYS A 576 -26.91 11.83 -15.70
N THR A 577 -27.36 10.59 -15.84
CA THR A 577 -28.10 10.12 -17.03
C THR A 577 -29.28 11.05 -17.33
N GLY A 578 -29.43 11.43 -18.60
CA GLY A 578 -30.44 12.38 -19.07
C GLY A 578 -30.01 13.85 -19.04
N TRP A 579 -28.84 14.17 -18.48
CA TRP A 579 -28.25 15.50 -18.54
C TRP A 579 -27.22 15.59 -19.67
N THR A 580 -26.94 16.81 -20.15
CA THR A 580 -25.85 17.02 -21.11
C THR A 580 -24.59 17.47 -20.38
N GLY A 581 -23.44 17.06 -20.89
CA GLY A 581 -22.13 17.56 -20.48
C GLY A 581 -21.32 17.79 -21.75
N ASP A 582 -20.93 19.00 -22.06
CA ASP A 582 -20.12 19.26 -23.26
C ASP A 582 -18.72 19.62 -22.79
N LEU A 583 -17.71 18.87 -23.23
CA LEU A 583 -16.31 19.24 -23.02
C LEU A 583 -15.87 20.13 -24.18
N SER A 584 -15.29 21.30 -23.87
CA SER A 584 -14.71 22.18 -24.88
C SER A 584 -13.56 21.52 -25.66
N THR A 585 -12.89 20.55 -25.05
CA THR A 585 -11.93 19.64 -25.68
C THR A 585 -11.86 18.33 -24.88
N SER A 586 -11.69 17.20 -25.55
CA SER A 586 -11.51 15.88 -24.93
C SER A 586 -10.04 15.48 -24.75
N THR A 587 -9.09 16.30 -25.19
CA THR A 587 -7.65 16.06 -25.00
C THR A 587 -6.88 17.36 -24.76
N ILE A 588 -5.86 17.31 -23.91
CA ILE A 588 -4.96 18.44 -23.61
C ILE A 588 -3.52 17.93 -23.66
N ALA A 589 -2.69 18.47 -24.56
CA ALA A 589 -1.26 18.17 -24.63
C ALA A 589 -0.48 19.15 -23.76
N LEU A 590 0.30 18.63 -22.80
CA LEU A 590 1.03 19.44 -21.82
C LEU A 590 2.49 19.00 -21.72
N ALA A 591 3.40 19.96 -21.83
CA ALA A 591 4.78 19.78 -21.39
C ALA A 591 4.84 19.48 -19.88
N PRO A 592 5.89 18.81 -19.38
CA PRO A 592 6.06 18.62 -17.94
C PRO A 592 6.03 19.96 -17.19
N GLY A 593 5.37 20.00 -16.04
CA GLY A 593 5.13 21.22 -15.26
C GLY A 593 4.03 22.14 -15.81
N ALA A 594 3.62 22.00 -17.07
CA ALA A 594 2.66 22.89 -17.70
C ALA A 594 1.22 22.62 -17.25
N THR A 595 0.40 23.67 -17.31
CA THR A 595 -1.02 23.64 -16.98
C THR A 595 -1.85 23.97 -18.21
N GLY A 596 -2.91 23.21 -18.47
CA GLY A 596 -3.91 23.52 -19.48
C GLY A 596 -5.31 23.41 -18.92
N SER A 597 -6.27 23.92 -19.68
CA SER A 597 -7.66 23.97 -19.26
C SER A 597 -8.62 23.42 -20.31
N ALA A 598 -9.74 22.92 -19.81
CA ALA A 598 -10.95 22.64 -20.59
C ALA A 598 -12.14 23.21 -19.81
N THR A 599 -13.29 23.31 -20.46
CA THR A 599 -14.53 23.64 -19.76
C THR A 599 -15.51 22.49 -19.95
N LEU A 600 -16.10 22.04 -18.85
CA LEU A 600 -17.24 21.14 -18.85
C LEU A 600 -18.54 21.95 -18.68
N SER A 601 -19.32 22.07 -19.75
CA SER A 601 -20.64 22.70 -19.73
C SER A 601 -21.70 21.66 -19.41
N VAL A 602 -22.27 21.68 -18.20
CA VAL A 602 -23.33 20.75 -17.78
C VAL A 602 -24.68 21.44 -17.85
N THR A 603 -25.64 20.82 -18.56
CA THR A 603 -27.04 21.26 -18.56
C THR A 603 -27.91 20.20 -17.91
N SER A 604 -28.61 20.58 -16.84
CA SER A 604 -29.56 19.68 -16.18
C SER A 604 -30.77 19.40 -17.06
N ALA A 605 -31.44 18.25 -16.88
CA ALA A 605 -32.74 18.00 -17.50
C ALA A 605 -33.77 19.05 -17.03
N THR A 606 -34.73 19.40 -17.88
CA THR A 606 -35.76 20.42 -17.58
C THR A 606 -36.74 20.00 -16.48
N ASP A 607 -36.83 18.70 -16.20
CA ASP A 607 -37.66 18.08 -15.16
C ASP A 607 -36.84 17.59 -13.95
N ALA A 608 -35.55 17.97 -13.87
CA ALA A 608 -34.69 17.57 -12.76
C ALA A 608 -35.26 18.02 -11.41
N LEU A 609 -35.35 17.09 -10.46
CA LEU A 609 -35.83 17.39 -9.11
C LEU A 609 -34.85 18.31 -8.37
N ALA A 610 -35.38 19.11 -7.45
CA ALA A 610 -34.58 19.92 -6.54
C ALA A 610 -33.60 19.06 -5.74
N GLY A 611 -32.34 19.46 -5.67
CA GLY A 611 -31.31 18.69 -4.97
C GLY A 611 -29.91 18.91 -5.53
N THR A 612 -28.97 18.14 -5.00
CA THR A 612 -27.57 18.17 -5.38
C THR A 612 -27.20 16.95 -6.22
N TYR A 613 -26.42 17.17 -7.28
CA TYR A 613 -26.03 16.14 -8.23
C TYR A 613 -24.52 16.21 -8.46
N SER A 614 -23.84 15.07 -8.37
CA SER A 614 -22.39 15.02 -8.61
C SER A 614 -22.07 15.14 -10.10
N VAL A 615 -21.11 15.99 -10.40
CA VAL A 615 -20.49 16.14 -11.72
C VAL A 615 -19.03 15.76 -11.57
N GLY A 616 -18.57 14.79 -12.36
CA GLY A 616 -17.20 14.27 -12.32
C GLY A 616 -16.42 14.58 -13.58
N VAL A 617 -15.12 14.76 -13.43
CA VAL A 617 -14.14 14.77 -14.52
C VAL A 617 -12.99 13.84 -14.18
N GLY A 618 -12.50 13.12 -15.17
CA GLY A 618 -11.33 12.26 -15.08
C GLY A 618 -10.33 12.60 -16.17
N VAL A 619 -9.05 12.46 -15.87
CA VAL A 619 -7.96 12.54 -16.85
C VAL A 619 -7.12 11.29 -16.82
N GLY A 620 -6.61 10.89 -17.97
CA GLY A 620 -5.68 9.78 -18.16
C GLY A 620 -4.77 10.01 -19.36
N SER A 621 -3.74 9.19 -19.53
CA SER A 621 -2.87 9.25 -20.72
C SER A 621 -2.33 7.88 -21.09
N GLY A 622 -1.68 7.76 -22.26
CA GLY A 622 -1.01 6.53 -22.69
C GLY A 622 0.14 6.05 -21.81
N VAL A 623 0.60 6.87 -20.86
CA VAL A 623 1.62 6.51 -19.85
C VAL A 623 1.06 5.53 -18.81
N GLY A 624 -0.27 5.42 -18.68
CA GLY A 624 -0.92 4.46 -17.80
C GLY A 624 -1.38 5.05 -16.46
N ALA A 625 -1.54 4.18 -15.46
CA ALA A 625 -2.26 4.48 -14.21
C ALA A 625 -1.66 5.67 -13.42
N ILE A 626 -0.35 5.89 -13.51
CA ILE A 626 0.33 7.00 -12.83
C ILE A 626 -0.23 8.37 -13.25
N HIS A 627 -0.74 8.50 -14.48
CA HIS A 627 -1.37 9.71 -15.02
C HIS A 627 -2.89 9.76 -14.88
N THR A 628 -3.48 8.87 -14.10
CA THR A 628 -4.94 8.83 -13.92
C THR A 628 -5.36 9.64 -12.71
N ARG A 629 -6.25 10.63 -12.87
CA ARG A 629 -6.82 11.42 -11.76
C ARG A 629 -8.28 11.77 -12.00
N ASN A 630 -9.03 11.93 -10.91
CA ASN A 630 -10.45 12.30 -10.96
C ASN A 630 -10.72 13.48 -10.02
N ALA A 631 -11.67 14.33 -10.39
CA ALA A 631 -12.20 15.41 -9.57
C ALA A 631 -13.72 15.46 -9.70
N ALA A 632 -14.41 15.94 -8.67
CA ALA A 632 -15.85 16.07 -8.68
C ALA A 632 -16.30 17.39 -8.04
N ILE A 633 -17.45 17.90 -8.50
CA ILE A 633 -18.14 19.06 -7.96
C ILE A 633 -19.63 18.77 -7.85
N ILE A 634 -20.35 19.66 -7.17
CA ILE A 634 -21.80 19.58 -6.99
C ILE A 634 -22.49 20.56 -7.94
N TYR A 635 -23.45 20.05 -8.71
CA TYR A 635 -24.46 20.85 -9.39
C TYR A 635 -25.72 20.88 -8.53
N THR A 636 -26.23 22.07 -8.20
CA THR A 636 -27.42 22.22 -7.35
C THR A 636 -28.61 22.71 -8.17
N VAL A 637 -29.67 21.91 -8.24
CA VAL A 637 -30.96 22.31 -8.82
C VAL A 637 -31.81 22.94 -7.71
N SER A 638 -32.22 24.20 -7.90
CA SER A 638 -33.11 24.89 -6.98
C SER A 638 -34.51 24.26 -6.99
N PRO A 639 -35.24 24.28 -5.86
CA PRO A 639 -36.67 23.98 -5.85
C PRO A 639 -37.40 24.72 -6.96
N ALA A 640 -38.24 24.00 -7.71
CA ALA A 640 -39.13 24.64 -8.66
C ALA A 640 -39.96 25.68 -7.89
N ILE A 641 -39.93 26.93 -8.34
CA ILE A 641 -40.85 27.94 -7.83
C ILE A 641 -42.25 27.46 -8.21
N SER A 642 -43.02 26.99 -7.21
CA SER A 642 -44.41 26.58 -7.39
C SER A 642 -45.21 27.77 -7.92
N THR A 643 -45.41 27.82 -9.24
CA THR A 643 -46.28 28.82 -9.86
C THR A 643 -47.75 28.67 -9.43
N GLY A 644 -48.10 27.58 -8.74
CA GLY A 644 -49.42 27.28 -8.18
C GLY A 644 -49.62 27.71 -6.71
N LEU A 645 -50.87 27.61 -6.26
CA LEU A 645 -51.29 27.86 -4.87
C LEU A 645 -51.00 26.64 -4.00
N THR A 646 -50.59 26.87 -2.75
CA THR A 646 -50.58 25.85 -1.69
C THR A 646 -51.66 26.16 -0.67
N GLU A 647 -52.43 25.16 -0.24
CA GLU A 647 -53.53 25.30 0.71
C GLU A 647 -53.40 24.33 1.90
N THR A 648 -53.76 24.79 3.09
CA THR A 648 -53.97 23.95 4.28
C THR A 648 -55.36 24.20 4.83
N VAL A 649 -56.08 23.16 5.29
CA VAL A 649 -57.44 23.29 5.84
C VAL A 649 -57.53 22.62 7.21
N TYR A 650 -58.23 23.26 8.13
CA TYR A 650 -58.46 22.74 9.47
C TYR A 650 -59.81 23.19 10.05
N ALA A 651 -60.34 22.38 10.97
CA ALA A 651 -61.38 22.81 11.90
C ALA A 651 -60.72 23.27 13.21
N SER A 652 -61.29 24.25 13.91
CA SER A 652 -60.73 24.77 15.16
C SER A 652 -60.65 23.72 16.27
N LYS A 653 -61.43 22.64 16.18
CA LYS A 653 -61.39 21.48 17.08
C LYS A 653 -61.46 20.20 16.24
N THR A 654 -60.91 19.12 16.79
CA THR A 654 -61.05 17.77 16.22
C THR A 654 -62.40 17.14 16.53
N SER A 655 -63.10 17.63 17.57
CA SER A 655 -64.45 17.18 17.94
C SER A 655 -65.33 18.33 18.44
N TYR A 656 -66.63 18.25 18.16
CA TYR A 656 -67.65 19.23 18.54
C TYR A 656 -68.88 18.52 19.14
N LYS A 657 -69.54 19.15 20.10
CA LYS A 657 -70.83 18.66 20.59
C LYS A 657 -71.95 18.99 19.60
N ALA A 658 -72.97 18.14 19.52
CA ALA A 658 -74.15 18.37 18.69
C ALA A 658 -74.80 19.73 19.01
N GLY A 659 -75.07 20.54 17.98
CA GLY A 659 -75.57 21.91 18.14
C GLY A 659 -74.48 22.96 18.38
N GLU A 660 -73.20 22.56 18.48
CA GLU A 660 -72.08 23.49 18.58
C GLU A 660 -71.71 24.08 17.21
N THR A 661 -71.25 25.33 17.22
CA THR A 661 -70.68 26.00 16.05
C THR A 661 -69.33 25.39 15.66
N VAL A 662 -69.27 24.82 14.46
CA VAL A 662 -68.06 24.34 13.82
C VAL A 662 -67.41 25.49 13.08
N SER A 663 -66.20 25.86 13.49
CA SER A 663 -65.37 26.88 12.84
C SER A 663 -64.30 26.23 11.98
N LEU A 664 -64.24 26.63 10.71
CA LEU A 664 -63.33 26.11 9.70
C LEU A 664 -62.43 27.22 9.18
N ALA A 665 -61.19 26.87 8.84
CA ALA A 665 -60.26 27.78 8.23
C ALA A 665 -59.41 27.08 7.17
N ALA A 666 -59.07 27.82 6.12
CA ALA A 666 -58.07 27.43 5.14
C ALA A 666 -57.03 28.54 5.01
N ARG A 667 -55.76 28.18 4.84
CA ARG A 667 -54.67 29.11 4.57
C ARG A 667 -54.10 28.88 3.18
N VAL A 668 -54.08 29.92 2.36
CA VAL A 668 -53.64 29.89 0.96
C VAL A 668 -52.36 30.72 0.79
N LEU A 669 -51.32 30.10 0.26
CA LEU A 669 -50.05 30.75 -0.06
C LEU A 669 -49.73 30.61 -1.55
N LYS A 670 -48.98 31.56 -2.10
CA LYS A 670 -48.34 31.48 -3.41
C LYS A 670 -46.87 31.79 -3.21
N ASN A 671 -45.98 30.88 -3.61
CA ASN A 671 -44.54 30.99 -3.34
C ASN A 671 -44.21 31.24 -1.85
N GLY A 672 -44.98 30.63 -0.93
CA GLY A 672 -44.81 30.81 0.52
C GLY A 672 -45.35 32.13 1.09
N VAL A 673 -45.83 33.04 0.24
CA VAL A 673 -46.42 34.33 0.65
C VAL A 673 -47.95 34.20 0.74
N ALA A 674 -48.54 34.81 1.76
CA ALA A 674 -49.98 34.86 1.95
C ALA A 674 -50.71 35.48 0.74
N VAL A 675 -51.70 34.78 0.20
CA VAL A 675 -52.53 35.30 -0.88
C VAL A 675 -53.74 35.97 -0.27
N LYS A 676 -53.85 37.30 -0.41
CA LYS A 676 -55.08 38.04 -0.09
C LYS A 676 -56.06 37.94 -1.26
N GLY A 677 -57.34 37.70 -0.98
CA GLY A 677 -58.38 37.71 -2.01
C GLY A 677 -58.60 36.40 -2.78
N ALA A 678 -57.98 35.29 -2.36
CA ALA A 678 -58.29 33.97 -2.92
C ALA A 678 -59.66 33.48 -2.42
N THR A 679 -60.49 32.96 -3.31
CA THR A 679 -61.79 32.37 -2.95
C THR A 679 -61.57 30.92 -2.52
N VAL A 680 -62.12 30.52 -1.37
CA VAL A 680 -62.04 29.15 -0.86
C VAL A 680 -63.45 28.59 -0.71
N SER A 681 -63.74 27.47 -1.38
CA SER A 681 -64.97 26.69 -1.18
C SER A 681 -64.72 25.56 -0.20
N PHE A 682 -65.46 25.53 0.91
CA PHE A 682 -65.42 24.49 1.92
C PHE A 682 -66.59 23.53 1.74
N THR A 683 -66.31 22.24 1.62
CA THR A 683 -67.29 21.16 1.57
C THR A 683 -67.06 20.20 2.73
N ALA A 684 -67.92 20.22 3.74
CA ALA A 684 -67.93 19.24 4.82
C ALA A 684 -68.97 18.14 4.51
N LEU A 685 -68.50 16.97 4.08
CA LEU A 685 -69.32 15.79 3.87
C LEU A 685 -69.69 15.19 5.23
N LYS A 686 -71.00 15.02 5.47
CA LYS A 686 -71.53 14.42 6.69
C LYS A 686 -71.15 12.94 6.81
N PRO A 687 -71.19 12.35 8.03
CA PRO A 687 -70.81 10.95 8.26
C PRO A 687 -71.61 9.93 7.44
N ASN A 688 -72.81 10.28 7.00
CA ASN A 688 -73.63 9.43 6.14
C ASN A 688 -73.15 9.33 4.68
N GLY A 689 -72.09 10.07 4.31
CA GLY A 689 -71.51 10.04 2.96
C GLY A 689 -72.36 10.69 1.87
N ILE A 690 -73.52 11.26 2.20
CA ILE A 690 -74.49 11.79 1.23
C ILE A 690 -74.63 13.31 1.38
N ASN A 691 -74.96 13.79 2.58
CA ASN A 691 -75.25 15.21 2.79
C ASN A 691 -73.96 16.02 2.94
N LYS A 692 -73.95 17.24 2.41
CA LYS A 692 -72.80 18.15 2.46
C LYS A 692 -73.22 19.49 3.05
N VAL A 693 -72.33 20.08 3.83
CA VAL A 693 -72.38 21.52 4.17
C VAL A 693 -71.38 22.22 3.27
N ILE A 694 -71.86 23.13 2.42
CA ILE A 694 -71.04 23.88 1.47
C ILE A 694 -71.02 25.35 1.89
N LEU A 695 -69.83 25.89 2.08
CA LEU A 695 -69.58 27.27 2.50
C LEU A 695 -68.51 27.87 1.59
N SER A 696 -68.40 29.19 1.56
CA SER A 696 -67.31 29.87 0.85
C SER A 696 -66.80 31.06 1.63
N GLY A 697 -65.50 31.31 1.58
CA GLY A 697 -64.84 32.47 2.16
C GLY A 697 -63.77 33.04 1.25
N THR A 698 -63.28 34.24 1.56
CA THR A 698 -62.15 34.85 0.85
C THR A 698 -61.00 35.06 1.82
N THR A 699 -59.76 34.87 1.37
CA THR A 699 -58.59 34.99 2.23
C THR A 699 -58.27 36.44 2.61
N ASP A 700 -57.94 36.65 3.89
CA ASP A 700 -57.45 37.92 4.42
C ASP A 700 -55.98 38.21 4.04
N ALA A 701 -55.42 39.31 4.54
CA ALA A 701 -54.03 39.70 4.29
C ALA A 701 -52.99 38.68 4.80
N SER A 702 -53.36 37.82 5.75
CA SER A 702 -52.53 36.73 6.28
C SER A 702 -52.76 35.40 5.53
N GLY A 703 -53.61 35.41 4.50
CA GLY A 703 -53.91 34.28 3.64
C GLY A 703 -54.99 33.35 4.17
N TYR A 704 -55.77 33.75 5.19
CA TYR A 704 -56.77 32.88 5.81
C TYR A 704 -58.20 33.18 5.32
N ALA A 705 -58.90 32.16 4.84
CA ALA A 705 -60.35 32.17 4.68
C ALA A 705 -60.98 31.42 5.85
N ARG A 706 -62.02 31.99 6.47
CA ARG A 706 -62.66 31.43 7.66
C ARG A 706 -64.18 31.40 7.47
N VAL A 707 -64.79 30.27 7.79
CA VAL A 707 -66.25 30.06 7.72
C VAL A 707 -66.71 29.26 8.93
N SER A 708 -68.00 29.32 9.25
CA SER A 708 -68.57 28.50 10.32
C SER A 708 -70.00 28.07 10.01
N PHE A 709 -70.44 27.01 10.66
CA PHE A 709 -71.83 26.54 10.65
C PHE A 709 -72.18 25.86 11.97
N VAL A 710 -73.46 25.81 12.32
CA VAL A 710 -73.93 25.07 13.51
C VAL A 710 -74.13 23.61 13.15
N SER A 711 -73.51 22.69 13.89
CA SER A 711 -73.67 21.25 13.67
C SER A 711 -75.11 20.79 13.96
N GLY A 712 -75.64 19.88 13.13
CA GLY A 712 -76.97 19.31 13.39
C GLY A 712 -76.96 18.31 14.54
N SER A 713 -78.10 18.16 15.23
CA SER A 713 -78.28 17.20 16.32
C SER A 713 -78.90 15.86 15.90
N GLY A 714 -79.41 15.77 14.68
CA GLY A 714 -80.00 14.54 14.14
C GLY A 714 -78.97 13.44 13.84
N PRO A 715 -79.39 12.16 13.75
CA PRO A 715 -78.49 11.01 13.56
C PRO A 715 -77.53 11.14 12.37
N SER A 716 -77.95 11.77 11.28
CA SER A 716 -77.13 12.01 10.09
C SER A 716 -75.95 12.97 10.31
N SER A 717 -75.92 13.68 11.44
CA SER A 717 -74.95 14.73 11.74
C SER A 717 -73.94 14.32 12.83
N ILE A 718 -74.08 13.12 13.42
CA ILE A 718 -73.20 12.58 14.47
C ILE A 718 -72.19 11.60 13.83
N GLY A 719 -70.89 11.80 14.10
CA GLY A 719 -69.79 11.04 13.53
C GLY A 719 -68.74 11.91 12.83
N THR A 720 -67.86 11.29 12.05
CA THR A 720 -66.74 11.97 11.36
C THR A 720 -67.16 12.60 10.04
N TYR A 721 -66.85 13.89 9.89
CA TYR A 721 -67.01 14.66 8.67
C TYR A 721 -65.72 14.65 7.86
N LYS A 722 -65.84 14.53 6.54
CA LYS A 722 -64.72 14.76 5.61
C LYS A 722 -64.80 16.19 5.09
N LEU A 723 -63.84 17.02 5.46
CA LEU A 723 -63.73 18.40 5.02
C LEU A 723 -62.80 18.49 3.81
N THR A 724 -63.27 19.12 2.74
CA THR A 724 -62.49 19.49 1.56
C THR A 724 -62.56 21.00 1.40
N ALA A 725 -61.43 21.67 1.20
CA ALA A 725 -61.38 23.07 0.81
C ALA A 725 -60.71 23.19 -0.56
N VAL A 726 -61.27 24.03 -1.44
CA VAL A 726 -60.74 24.31 -2.78
C VAL A 726 -60.51 25.81 -2.90
N ALA A 727 -59.24 26.21 -2.96
CA ALA A 727 -58.84 27.61 -3.12
C ALA A 727 -58.61 27.97 -4.60
N THR A 728 -59.07 29.16 -5.01
CA THR A 728 -58.92 29.73 -6.36
C THR A 728 -58.42 31.17 -6.27
N SER A 729 -57.42 31.54 -7.08
CA SER A 729 -56.94 32.92 -7.23
C SER A 729 -56.50 33.16 -8.67
N GLY A 730 -57.24 34.01 -9.38
CA GLY A 730 -57.10 34.14 -10.84
C GLY A 730 -57.43 32.82 -11.54
N SER A 731 -56.49 32.32 -12.35
CA SER A 731 -56.59 31.02 -13.05
C SER A 731 -56.05 29.82 -12.26
N LEU A 732 -55.48 30.05 -11.07
CA LEU A 732 -54.86 29.00 -10.26
C LEU A 732 -55.87 28.39 -9.28
N THR A 733 -55.86 27.07 -9.17
CA THR A 733 -56.68 26.31 -8.22
C THR A 733 -55.82 25.32 -7.42
N THR A 734 -56.20 25.04 -6.17
CA THR A 734 -55.59 24.01 -5.31
C THR A 734 -56.64 23.46 -4.35
N GLN A 735 -56.38 22.31 -3.73
CA GLN A 735 -57.32 21.65 -2.83
C GLN A 735 -56.61 21.03 -1.62
N ALA A 736 -57.21 21.14 -0.44
CA ALA A 736 -56.79 20.46 0.78
C ALA A 736 -57.96 19.70 1.44
N THR A 737 -57.65 18.65 2.21
CA THR A 737 -58.66 17.88 2.95
C THR A 737 -58.26 17.60 4.39
N THR A 738 -59.23 17.48 5.28
CA THR A 738 -59.05 17.07 6.68
C THR A 738 -60.35 16.44 7.21
N THR A 739 -60.39 16.07 8.49
CA THR A 739 -61.58 15.51 9.15
C THR A 739 -61.80 16.13 10.53
N PHE A 740 -63.05 16.17 10.97
CA PHE A 740 -63.43 16.47 12.35
C PHE A 740 -64.67 15.64 12.72
N SER A 741 -64.99 15.49 14.00
CA SER A 741 -66.15 14.69 14.44
C SER A 741 -67.18 15.51 15.20
N VAL A 742 -68.44 15.10 15.13
CA VAL A 742 -69.52 15.63 15.98
C VAL A 742 -70.06 14.50 16.86
N TYR A 743 -70.17 14.73 18.16
CA TYR A 743 -70.68 13.76 19.14
C TYR A 743 -71.90 14.31 19.89
N LYS A 744 -72.64 13.45 20.60
CA LYS A 744 -73.86 13.84 21.32
C LYS A 744 -73.60 14.73 22.54
#